data_AF-A0A975BIF3-F1
#
_entry.id   AF-A0A975BIF3-F1
#
_cell.length_a   1.000
_cell.length_b   1.000
_cell.length_c   1.000
_cell.angle_alpha   90.00
_cell.angle_beta   90.00
_cell.angle_gamma   90.00
#
_symmetry.space_group_name_H-M   'P 1'
#
loop_
_entity.id
_entity.type
_entity.pdbx_description
1 polymer ?
#
loop_
_entity_poly.entity_id
_entity_poly.type
_entity_poly.pdbx_seq_one_letter_code
_entity_poly.pdbx_strand_id
1 'polypeptide(L)'
;MIDEYLKSANKFLIHQNKRAKQAEDYINGISDKDALEEAIAEWWRKYAAGEFGSLATSLPNHISDAVYQEPLFIQTMKNSSDFFKDYILSIRPELREAIIDMLQEPDRSDGTEKDAAGCLFGRVIALELAKNESDPAQMELAFSCFEVVGQFWPSFEKNFEEAVFKHGKAREEWIALLSDVSTEISAYFNLNDPTDQAEIKFEKAEWQKMGNPFYVWDSQPGFYDDKFIPFIKLEILHKLDFEAWVEALENLPLPRIKKLALMHSELEQDHQSILKLIRESSPVFDERGKWAEQRKTAALYGVMAAFRFAEKVFKVLSKKDPDSLKDLEEREIPEWFDHVFESVLERPDGKIISAGFIALLVRQHVGELVREHERGEEREWSLTERAIDILAEKLAEKCNMLELMQNIWKLEEESFGHGKEDDSEINHLLKQGLPVLQDNSMQYYLSAVLIEESLSIRDNKYGADDSGEQSPQTQKLWNWFTDLIKKRDPFIDYICNPHLPGALNWISYNIGRILAQTQEPVKEFSKAWKSLQHQRNRVLHQMPSNDMAACYPSQLLIRVGTGAILWTVDNPEESMDSDSAKSLWFGLFDSAYHLWSMKRIDVNSSSLMLLNQCIAVVPLLFNKKDIENPVRRIIEYFKTDSKMICSITWLLWKNGLPIASVDSLLYKSQVNFRDSLEEELELVKLSGSGKEMMKLYEELTAVVNGSRSPLTNSAGVQA
;
A
#
# COMPACT_ATOMS: atom_id res chain seq x y z
N MET A 1 -15.20 -18.11 2.32
CA MET A 1 -15.55 -17.91 0.89
C MET A 1 -14.31 -17.55 0.08
N ILE A 2 -13.41 -16.77 0.67
CA ILE A 2 -12.09 -16.38 0.13
C ILE A 2 -11.32 -17.53 -0.55
N ASP A 3 -11.15 -18.69 0.11
CA ASP A 3 -10.35 -19.81 -0.44
C ASP A 3 -10.96 -20.43 -1.71
N GLU A 4 -12.28 -20.65 -1.72
CA GLU A 4 -12.99 -21.13 -2.91
C GLU A 4 -12.99 -20.07 -4.01
N TYR A 5 -13.09 -18.80 -3.63
CA TYR A 5 -13.13 -17.70 -4.58
C TYR A 5 -11.79 -17.45 -5.24
N LEU A 6 -10.67 -17.52 -4.53
CA LEU A 6 -9.33 -17.35 -5.12
C LEU A 6 -8.95 -18.48 -6.07
N LYS A 7 -9.31 -19.72 -5.71
CA LYS A 7 -9.25 -20.87 -6.63
C LYS A 7 -10.08 -20.62 -7.90
N SER A 8 -11.12 -19.79 -7.82
CA SER A 8 -12.00 -19.38 -8.94
C SER A 8 -11.75 -17.96 -9.51
N ALA A 9 -10.81 -17.19 -8.95
CA ALA A 9 -10.55 -15.79 -9.30
C ALA A 9 -9.50 -15.67 -10.39
N ASN A 10 -8.50 -16.55 -10.33
CA ASN A 10 -7.36 -16.51 -11.21
C ASN A 10 -7.73 -17.11 -12.57
N LYS A 11 -8.25 -16.28 -13.48
CA LYS A 11 -8.63 -16.69 -14.84
C LYS A 11 -7.52 -17.48 -15.53
N PHE A 12 -6.25 -17.16 -15.26
CA PHE A 12 -5.12 -17.90 -15.80
C PHE A 12 -5.03 -19.30 -15.18
N LEU A 13 -4.92 -19.46 -13.86
CA LEU A 13 -4.89 -20.78 -13.22
C LEU A 13 -6.15 -21.61 -13.44
N ILE A 14 -7.34 -21.01 -13.50
CA ILE A 14 -8.58 -21.74 -13.83
C ILE A 14 -8.56 -22.19 -15.28
N HIS A 15 -8.09 -21.33 -16.18
CA HIS A 15 -7.95 -21.69 -17.58
C HIS A 15 -6.92 -22.81 -17.74
N GLN A 16 -5.78 -22.73 -17.04
CA GLN A 16 -4.76 -23.78 -16.98
C GLN A 16 -5.29 -25.06 -16.33
N ASN A 17 -5.96 -25.00 -15.19
CA ASN A 17 -6.56 -26.16 -14.50
C ASN A 17 -7.69 -26.78 -15.31
N LYS A 18 -8.49 -25.97 -16.03
CA LYS A 18 -9.52 -26.46 -16.93
C LYS A 18 -8.90 -27.13 -18.16
N ARG A 19 -7.86 -26.53 -18.75
CA ARG A 19 -7.09 -27.11 -19.85
C ARG A 19 -6.40 -28.40 -19.40
N ALA A 20 -5.75 -28.41 -18.24
CA ALA A 20 -5.12 -29.58 -17.63
C ALA A 20 -6.14 -30.68 -17.31
N LYS A 21 -7.33 -30.34 -16.80
CA LYS A 21 -8.40 -31.33 -16.58
C LYS A 21 -8.95 -31.88 -17.90
N GLN A 22 -9.16 -31.04 -18.91
CA GLN A 22 -9.58 -31.47 -20.24
C GLN A 22 -8.52 -32.37 -20.90
N ALA A 23 -7.25 -32.04 -20.72
CA ALA A 23 -6.11 -32.84 -21.10
C ALA A 23 -6.08 -34.17 -20.33
N GLU A 24 -6.24 -34.19 -19.01
CA GLU A 24 -6.33 -35.42 -18.20
C GLU A 24 -7.50 -36.32 -18.66
N ASP A 25 -8.69 -35.75 -18.86
CA ASP A 25 -9.86 -36.47 -19.36
C ASP A 25 -9.60 -37.06 -20.76
N TYR A 26 -8.93 -36.30 -21.63
CA TYR A 26 -8.50 -36.76 -22.95
C TYR A 26 -7.49 -37.93 -22.85
N ILE A 27 -6.49 -37.81 -21.97
CA ILE A 27 -5.47 -38.84 -21.70
C ILE A 27 -6.12 -40.12 -21.17
N ASN A 28 -7.05 -39.99 -20.23
CA ASN A 28 -7.76 -41.12 -19.64
C ASN A 28 -8.68 -41.84 -20.65
N GLY A 29 -9.06 -41.17 -21.74
CA GLY A 29 -9.80 -41.75 -22.86
C GLY A 29 -8.94 -42.52 -23.87
N ILE A 30 -7.62 -42.60 -23.67
CA ILE A 30 -6.70 -43.34 -24.54
C ILE A 30 -6.65 -44.81 -24.09
N SER A 31 -6.98 -45.73 -25.01
CA SER A 31 -7.02 -47.18 -24.75
C SER A 31 -5.66 -47.77 -24.35
N ASP A 32 -4.58 -47.19 -24.85
CA ASP A 32 -3.19 -47.67 -24.67
C ASP A 32 -2.34 -46.69 -23.85
N LYS A 33 -2.97 -45.97 -22.91
CA LYS A 33 -2.32 -44.96 -22.06
C LYS A 33 -1.05 -45.47 -21.38
N ASP A 34 -1.09 -46.65 -20.77
CA ASP A 34 0.05 -47.20 -20.04
C ASP A 34 1.25 -47.49 -20.96
N ALA A 35 0.98 -47.96 -22.19
CA ALA A 35 2.01 -48.19 -23.19
C ALA A 35 2.63 -46.86 -23.68
N LEU A 36 1.84 -45.79 -23.77
CA LEU A 36 2.32 -44.45 -24.10
C LEU A 36 3.15 -43.86 -22.96
N GLU A 37 2.71 -44.00 -21.71
CA GLU A 37 3.48 -43.56 -20.54
C GLU A 37 4.83 -44.29 -20.45
N GLU A 38 4.86 -45.60 -20.69
CA GLU A 38 6.11 -46.38 -20.72
C GLU A 38 7.00 -45.97 -21.91
N ALA A 39 6.42 -45.66 -23.08
CA ALA A 39 7.20 -45.19 -24.22
C ALA A 39 7.84 -43.82 -23.95
N ILE A 40 7.13 -42.90 -23.30
CA ILE A 40 7.69 -41.61 -22.87
C ILE A 40 8.75 -41.82 -21.78
N ALA A 41 8.56 -42.78 -20.87
CA ALA A 41 9.54 -43.10 -19.84
C ALA A 41 10.81 -43.73 -20.45
N GLU A 42 10.67 -44.64 -21.40
CA GLU A 42 11.78 -45.21 -22.17
C GLU A 42 12.51 -44.12 -22.96
N TRP A 43 11.77 -43.22 -23.60
CA TRP A 43 12.34 -42.05 -24.27
C TRP A 43 13.16 -41.18 -23.31
N TRP A 44 12.56 -40.83 -22.16
CA TRP A 44 13.21 -40.01 -21.13
C TRP A 44 14.51 -40.67 -20.68
N ARG A 45 14.47 -41.94 -20.28
CA ARG A 45 15.64 -42.68 -19.80
C ARG A 45 16.74 -42.80 -20.87
N LYS A 46 16.36 -43.11 -22.11
CA LYS A 46 17.32 -43.48 -23.17
C LYS A 46 17.92 -42.28 -23.89
N TYR A 47 17.13 -41.27 -24.19
CA TYR A 47 17.54 -40.16 -25.06
C TYR A 47 17.71 -38.85 -24.28
N ALA A 48 16.77 -38.52 -23.38
CA ALA A 48 16.86 -37.29 -22.61
C ALA A 48 17.90 -37.40 -21.47
N ALA A 49 17.62 -38.23 -20.47
CA ALA A 49 18.51 -38.47 -19.33
C ALA A 49 19.87 -39.06 -19.74
N GLY A 50 19.86 -40.05 -20.65
CA GLY A 50 21.07 -40.77 -21.07
C GLY A 50 22.04 -39.95 -21.90
N GLU A 51 21.59 -39.39 -23.03
CA GLU A 51 22.48 -38.66 -23.95
C GLU A 51 22.71 -37.20 -23.48
N PHE A 52 21.67 -36.54 -22.98
CA PHE A 52 21.70 -35.12 -22.63
C PHE A 52 22.13 -34.82 -21.19
N GLY A 53 21.93 -35.74 -20.24
CA GLY A 53 22.39 -35.55 -18.86
C GLY A 53 23.90 -35.28 -18.79
N SER A 54 24.68 -35.91 -19.67
CA SER A 54 26.12 -35.64 -19.76
C SER A 54 26.47 -34.23 -20.26
N LEU A 55 25.62 -33.63 -21.10
CA LEU A 55 25.81 -32.28 -21.65
C LEU A 55 25.34 -31.20 -20.65
N ALA A 56 24.22 -31.45 -19.97
CA ALA A 56 23.61 -30.53 -18.99
C ALA A 56 24.56 -30.20 -17.83
N THR A 57 25.34 -31.18 -17.37
CA THR A 57 26.37 -30.95 -16.33
C THR A 57 27.52 -30.04 -16.80
N SER A 58 27.71 -29.85 -18.10
CA SER A 58 28.82 -29.06 -18.67
C SER A 58 28.46 -27.59 -19.00
N LEU A 59 27.18 -27.24 -19.05
CA LEU A 59 26.69 -25.91 -19.45
C LEU A 59 25.60 -25.38 -18.49
N PRO A 60 25.89 -25.19 -17.18
CA PRO A 60 24.86 -24.94 -16.17
C PRO A 60 24.09 -23.61 -16.36
N ASN A 61 24.72 -22.61 -16.98
CA ASN A 61 24.20 -21.24 -17.00
C ASN A 61 23.55 -20.81 -18.31
N HIS A 62 23.48 -21.71 -19.29
CA HIS A 62 22.98 -21.40 -20.64
C HIS A 62 22.12 -22.52 -21.19
N ILE A 63 21.53 -23.40 -20.37
CA ILE A 63 20.73 -24.50 -20.94
C ILE A 63 19.57 -23.94 -21.76
N SER A 64 18.91 -22.83 -21.39
CA SER A 64 17.88 -22.23 -22.24
C SER A 64 18.45 -21.69 -23.57
N ASP A 65 19.53 -20.91 -23.55
CA ASP A 65 20.22 -20.43 -24.77
C ASP A 65 20.77 -21.57 -25.63
N ALA A 66 21.32 -22.63 -25.01
CA ALA A 66 21.85 -23.82 -25.65
C ALA A 66 20.71 -24.71 -26.17
N VAL A 67 19.57 -24.77 -25.50
CA VAL A 67 18.37 -25.46 -25.96
C VAL A 67 17.77 -24.76 -27.18
N TYR A 68 17.79 -23.42 -27.22
CA TYR A 68 17.34 -22.63 -28.36
C TYR A 68 18.37 -22.52 -29.50
N GLN A 69 19.67 -22.58 -29.22
CA GLN A 69 20.73 -22.35 -30.21
C GLN A 69 21.60 -23.56 -30.55
N GLU A 70 21.61 -24.63 -29.75
CA GLU A 70 22.36 -25.83 -30.12
C GLU A 70 21.63 -26.65 -31.18
N PRO A 71 22.27 -26.91 -32.33
CA PRO A 71 21.81 -27.90 -33.29
C PRO A 71 21.58 -29.27 -32.63
N LEU A 72 22.27 -29.60 -31.53
CA LEU A 72 22.17 -30.88 -30.84
C LEU A 72 20.83 -31.06 -30.13
N PHE A 73 20.30 -30.04 -29.44
CA PHE A 73 18.99 -30.14 -28.80
C PHE A 73 17.88 -30.25 -29.85
N ILE A 74 17.92 -29.40 -30.88
CA ILE A 74 16.98 -29.47 -32.01
C ILE A 74 17.09 -30.82 -32.73
N GLN A 75 18.30 -31.36 -32.89
CA GLN A 75 18.53 -32.65 -33.53
C GLN A 75 18.08 -33.81 -32.66
N THR A 76 18.23 -33.74 -31.34
CA THR A 76 17.69 -34.74 -30.41
C THR A 76 16.17 -34.67 -30.32
N MET A 77 15.57 -33.48 -30.33
CA MET A 77 14.10 -33.33 -30.44
C MET A 77 13.58 -33.87 -31.78
N LYS A 78 14.34 -33.72 -32.88
CA LYS A 78 14.07 -34.37 -34.16
C LYS A 78 14.23 -35.89 -34.12
N ASN A 79 15.30 -36.41 -33.51
CA ASN A 79 15.52 -37.85 -33.33
C ASN A 79 14.45 -38.46 -32.39
N SER A 80 13.96 -37.68 -31.43
CA SER A 80 12.85 -38.01 -30.55
C SER A 80 11.55 -38.11 -31.32
N SER A 81 11.31 -37.20 -32.26
CA SER A 81 10.19 -37.29 -33.20
C SER A 81 10.25 -38.59 -34.01
N ASP A 82 11.42 -39.03 -34.46
CA ASP A 82 11.57 -40.30 -35.18
C ASP A 82 11.36 -41.53 -34.27
N PHE A 83 11.84 -41.51 -33.02
CA PHE A 83 11.53 -42.54 -32.02
C PHE A 83 10.02 -42.72 -31.83
N PHE A 84 9.31 -41.60 -31.63
CA PHE A 84 7.86 -41.64 -31.46
C PHE A 84 7.14 -41.99 -32.77
N LYS A 85 7.67 -41.68 -33.96
CA LYS A 85 7.05 -42.11 -35.24
C LYS A 85 7.05 -43.63 -35.42
N ASP A 86 8.08 -44.31 -34.93
CA ASP A 86 8.26 -45.76 -35.05
C ASP A 86 7.52 -46.53 -33.94
N TYR A 87 7.46 -45.98 -32.73
CA TYR A 87 6.80 -46.61 -31.58
C TYR A 87 5.28 -46.35 -31.56
N ILE A 88 4.85 -45.19 -32.07
CA ILE A 88 3.45 -44.73 -32.04
C ILE A 88 2.74 -45.06 -33.37
N LEU A 89 2.60 -46.34 -33.70
CA LEU A 89 1.73 -46.78 -34.79
C LEU A 89 0.32 -47.20 -34.32
N SER A 90 0.10 -47.30 -33.00
CA SER A 90 -1.15 -47.75 -32.37
C SER A 90 -1.99 -46.66 -31.70
N ILE A 91 -1.49 -45.42 -31.56
CA ILE A 91 -2.18 -44.34 -30.85
C ILE A 91 -2.96 -43.47 -31.85
N ARG A 92 -3.97 -42.74 -31.35
CA ARG A 92 -4.69 -41.71 -32.11
C ARG A 92 -3.72 -40.78 -32.86
N PRO A 93 -3.82 -40.67 -34.20
CA PRO A 93 -2.94 -39.85 -35.02
C PRO A 93 -2.82 -38.40 -34.53
N GLU A 94 -3.91 -37.84 -34.00
CA GLU A 94 -3.99 -36.46 -33.55
C GLU A 94 -3.09 -36.16 -32.34
N LEU A 95 -2.97 -37.11 -31.40
CA LEU A 95 -2.06 -36.95 -30.25
C LEU A 95 -0.60 -37.18 -30.65
N ARG A 96 -0.35 -38.09 -31.59
CA ARG A 96 0.98 -38.32 -32.15
C ARG A 96 1.49 -37.04 -32.83
N GLU A 97 0.68 -36.45 -33.70
CA GLU A 97 1.04 -35.19 -34.36
C GLU A 97 1.18 -34.06 -33.34
N ALA A 98 0.34 -33.99 -32.29
CA ALA A 98 0.51 -33.00 -31.23
C ALA A 98 1.82 -33.16 -30.44
N ILE A 99 2.24 -34.39 -30.12
CA ILE A 99 3.54 -34.68 -29.49
C ILE A 99 4.67 -34.25 -30.43
N ILE A 100 4.58 -34.60 -31.72
CA ILE A 100 5.60 -34.25 -32.72
C ILE A 100 5.68 -32.72 -32.89
N ASP A 101 4.55 -32.04 -33.05
CA ASP A 101 4.45 -30.60 -33.22
C ASP A 101 4.95 -29.84 -31.98
N MET A 102 4.69 -30.37 -30.78
CA MET A 102 5.19 -29.81 -29.53
C MET A 102 6.71 -29.94 -29.42
N LEU A 103 7.29 -31.06 -29.88
CA LEU A 103 8.74 -31.27 -29.88
C LEU A 103 9.45 -30.47 -30.99
N GLN A 104 8.79 -30.18 -32.11
CA GLN A 104 9.39 -29.50 -33.27
C GLN A 104 9.14 -27.98 -33.29
N GLU A 105 7.96 -27.53 -32.87
CA GLU A 105 7.53 -26.13 -32.90
C GLU A 105 6.80 -25.76 -31.58
N PRO A 106 7.53 -25.65 -30.45
CA PRO A 106 6.94 -25.41 -29.12
C PRO A 106 6.14 -24.10 -29.04
N ASP A 107 6.48 -23.09 -29.84
CA ASP A 107 5.82 -21.76 -29.86
C ASP A 107 4.56 -21.67 -30.76
N ARG A 108 4.26 -22.69 -31.58
CA ARG A 108 3.14 -22.61 -32.54
C ARG A 108 1.86 -23.30 -32.03
N SER A 109 0.89 -22.48 -31.66
CA SER A 109 -0.56 -22.73 -31.50
C SER A 109 -1.06 -23.53 -30.29
N ASP A 110 -2.23 -23.08 -29.80
CA ASP A 110 -3.04 -23.65 -28.71
C ASP A 110 -3.90 -24.84 -29.18
N GLY A 111 -4.09 -25.86 -28.33
CA GLY A 111 -4.98 -27.00 -28.61
C GLY A 111 -5.03 -28.04 -27.49
N THR A 112 -6.16 -28.71 -27.32
CA THR A 112 -6.40 -29.71 -26.25
C THR A 112 -5.41 -30.87 -26.34
N GLU A 113 -5.00 -31.25 -27.55
CA GLU A 113 -4.07 -32.34 -27.82
C GLU A 113 -2.62 -31.99 -27.43
N LYS A 114 -2.19 -30.73 -27.60
CA LYS A 114 -0.88 -30.26 -27.10
C LYS A 114 -0.87 -30.15 -25.58
N ASP A 115 -1.96 -29.66 -24.97
CA ASP A 115 -2.10 -29.68 -23.51
C ASP A 115 -2.07 -31.11 -22.96
N ALA A 116 -2.72 -32.06 -23.66
CA ALA A 116 -2.68 -33.48 -23.31
C ALA A 116 -1.29 -34.09 -23.47
N ALA A 117 -0.59 -33.80 -24.56
CA ALA A 117 0.80 -34.19 -24.74
C ALA A 117 1.67 -33.64 -23.59
N GLY A 118 1.54 -32.36 -23.27
CA GLY A 118 2.30 -31.74 -22.21
C GLY A 118 1.99 -32.25 -20.81
N CYS A 119 0.72 -32.54 -20.53
CA CYS A 119 0.33 -33.19 -19.28
C CYS A 119 0.92 -34.60 -19.16
N LEU A 120 0.95 -35.37 -20.25
CA LEU A 120 1.56 -36.72 -20.30
C LEU A 120 3.07 -36.65 -20.04
N PHE A 121 3.79 -35.76 -20.73
CA PHE A 121 5.24 -35.59 -20.53
C PHE A 121 5.55 -35.14 -19.11
N GLY A 122 4.89 -34.09 -18.60
CA GLY A 122 5.07 -33.61 -17.23
C GLY A 122 4.85 -34.72 -16.20
N ARG A 123 3.79 -35.52 -16.37
CA ARG A 123 3.48 -36.65 -15.48
C ARG A 123 4.56 -37.74 -15.52
N VAL A 124 4.95 -38.19 -16.71
CA VAL A 124 5.91 -39.28 -16.85
C VAL A 124 7.30 -38.86 -16.35
N ILE A 125 7.75 -37.65 -16.70
CA ILE A 125 9.04 -37.11 -16.24
C ILE A 125 9.04 -36.99 -14.72
N ALA A 126 7.97 -36.45 -14.11
CA ALA A 126 7.83 -36.38 -12.66
C ALA A 126 7.97 -37.76 -11.98
N LEU A 127 7.29 -38.77 -12.53
CA LEU A 127 7.33 -40.13 -11.98
C LEU A 127 8.70 -40.79 -12.15
N GLU A 128 9.38 -40.58 -13.27
CA GLU A 128 10.72 -41.13 -13.49
C GLU A 128 11.77 -40.44 -12.60
N LEU A 129 11.67 -39.12 -12.43
CA LEU A 129 12.52 -38.35 -11.52
C LEU A 129 12.29 -38.71 -10.05
N ALA A 130 11.08 -39.09 -9.67
CA ALA A 130 10.79 -39.55 -8.31
C ALA A 130 11.27 -40.99 -8.03
N LYS A 131 11.42 -41.83 -9.07
CA LYS A 131 11.89 -43.22 -8.96
C LYS A 131 13.41 -43.36 -8.95
N ASN A 132 14.10 -42.51 -9.72
CA ASN A 132 15.55 -42.55 -9.83
C ASN A 132 16.18 -41.70 -8.72
N GLU A 133 17.26 -42.20 -8.12
CA GLU A 133 18.08 -41.43 -7.18
C GLU A 133 18.43 -40.07 -7.80
N SER A 134 18.49 -39.03 -6.96
CA SER A 134 18.48 -37.62 -7.33
C SER A 134 19.64 -37.21 -8.26
N ASP A 135 19.52 -37.51 -9.56
CA ASP A 135 20.50 -37.15 -10.59
C ASP A 135 20.29 -35.67 -10.98
N PRO A 136 21.19 -34.75 -10.56
CA PRO A 136 21.03 -33.33 -10.81
C PRO A 136 20.91 -32.99 -12.29
N ALA A 137 21.56 -33.76 -13.16
CA ALA A 137 21.57 -33.53 -14.59
C ALA A 137 20.20 -33.77 -15.24
N GLN A 138 19.51 -34.82 -14.79
CA GLN A 138 18.16 -35.13 -15.27
C GLN A 138 17.16 -34.08 -14.81
N MET A 139 17.36 -33.51 -13.62
CA MET A 139 16.53 -32.44 -13.11
C MET A 139 16.72 -31.15 -13.90
N GLU A 140 17.95 -30.72 -14.13
CA GLU A 140 18.22 -29.53 -14.94
C GLU A 140 17.63 -29.65 -16.33
N LEU A 141 17.71 -30.84 -16.92
CA LEU A 141 17.10 -31.13 -18.20
C LEU A 141 15.56 -31.02 -18.13
N ALA A 142 14.94 -31.56 -17.08
CA ALA A 142 13.50 -31.47 -16.89
C ALA A 142 13.04 -30.01 -16.72
N PHE A 143 13.74 -29.23 -15.89
CA PHE A 143 13.48 -27.79 -15.72
C PHE A 143 13.61 -27.02 -17.03
N SER A 144 14.65 -27.33 -17.81
CA SER A 144 14.86 -26.72 -19.13
C SER A 144 13.76 -27.09 -20.13
N CYS A 145 13.25 -28.32 -20.08
CA CYS A 145 12.07 -28.70 -20.86
C CYS A 145 10.81 -27.92 -20.44
N PHE A 146 10.67 -27.55 -19.15
CA PHE A 146 9.53 -26.75 -18.67
C PHE A 146 9.59 -25.29 -19.09
N GLU A 147 10.78 -24.69 -19.16
CA GLU A 147 10.97 -23.32 -19.66
C GLU A 147 10.54 -23.18 -21.12
N VAL A 148 10.83 -24.19 -21.94
CA VAL A 148 10.46 -24.24 -23.36
C VAL A 148 8.99 -24.55 -23.57
N VAL A 149 8.40 -25.42 -22.73
CA VAL A 149 7.00 -25.87 -22.89
C VAL A 149 6.22 -25.68 -21.59
N GLY A 150 5.84 -24.43 -21.31
CA GLY A 150 5.15 -24.05 -20.06
C GLY A 150 3.83 -24.80 -19.77
N GLN A 151 3.26 -25.52 -20.74
CA GLN A 151 2.10 -26.41 -20.57
C GLN A 151 2.41 -27.66 -19.73
N PHE A 152 3.69 -28.00 -19.55
CA PHE A 152 4.12 -29.16 -18.75
C PHE A 152 3.98 -28.94 -17.25
N TRP A 153 4.13 -27.69 -16.81
CA TRP A 153 4.37 -27.35 -15.41
C TRP A 153 3.25 -27.82 -14.46
N PRO A 154 1.95 -27.56 -14.71
CA PRO A 154 0.91 -27.93 -13.74
C PRO A 154 0.78 -29.45 -13.54
N SER A 155 1.00 -30.24 -14.60
CA SER A 155 0.94 -31.70 -14.51
C SER A 155 2.20 -32.28 -13.88
N PHE A 156 3.37 -31.75 -14.25
CA PHE A 156 4.63 -32.12 -13.62
C PHE A 156 4.57 -31.91 -12.12
N GLU A 157 4.26 -30.68 -11.70
CA GLU A 157 4.22 -30.25 -10.31
C GLU A 157 3.32 -31.16 -9.46
N LYS A 158 2.07 -31.38 -9.89
CA LYS A 158 1.13 -32.28 -9.20
C LYS A 158 1.65 -33.71 -9.05
N ASN A 159 2.14 -34.30 -10.14
CA ASN A 159 2.60 -35.70 -10.11
C ASN A 159 3.92 -35.85 -9.37
N PHE A 160 4.77 -34.82 -9.44
CA PHE A 160 6.04 -34.75 -8.74
C PHE A 160 5.81 -34.67 -7.23
N GLU A 161 4.89 -33.79 -6.80
CA GLU A 161 4.45 -33.70 -5.42
C GLU A 161 3.94 -35.06 -4.93
N GLU A 162 3.00 -35.67 -5.64
CA GLU A 162 2.43 -36.97 -5.25
C GLU A 162 3.46 -38.10 -5.16
N ALA A 163 4.50 -38.07 -6.01
CA ALA A 163 5.52 -39.10 -6.08
C ALA A 163 6.63 -38.90 -5.04
N VAL A 164 7.15 -37.67 -4.89
CA VAL A 164 8.26 -37.37 -3.99
C VAL A 164 7.80 -37.27 -2.53
N PHE A 165 6.62 -36.70 -2.24
CA PHE A 165 6.15 -36.57 -0.85
C PHE A 165 5.87 -37.92 -0.18
N LYS A 166 5.56 -38.96 -0.96
CA LYS A 166 5.31 -40.31 -0.43
C LYS A 166 6.60 -41.09 -0.14
N HIS A 167 7.76 -40.59 -0.56
CA HIS A 167 9.06 -41.28 -0.43
C HIS A 167 10.07 -40.44 0.35
N GLY A 168 10.17 -40.65 1.68
CA GLY A 168 11.01 -39.85 2.58
C GLY A 168 12.48 -39.69 2.15
N LYS A 169 13.13 -40.75 1.66
CA LYS A 169 14.52 -40.69 1.18
C LYS A 169 14.65 -39.79 -0.06
N ALA A 170 13.75 -39.93 -1.03
CA ALA A 170 13.75 -39.11 -2.23
C ALA A 170 13.53 -37.64 -1.84
N ARG A 171 12.54 -37.35 -0.98
CA ARG A 171 12.31 -36.00 -0.45
C ARG A 171 13.57 -35.36 0.14
N GLU A 172 14.31 -36.07 0.99
CA GLU A 172 15.55 -35.56 1.60
C GLU A 172 16.64 -35.27 0.56
N GLU A 173 16.86 -36.18 -0.40
CA GLU A 173 17.85 -35.96 -1.46
C GLU A 173 17.48 -34.77 -2.36
N TRP A 174 16.19 -34.58 -2.64
CA TRP A 174 15.68 -33.44 -3.40
C TRP A 174 15.84 -32.11 -2.65
N ILE A 175 15.55 -32.08 -1.35
CA ILE A 175 15.79 -30.90 -0.51
C ILE A 175 17.28 -30.54 -0.52
N ALA A 176 18.16 -31.54 -0.37
CA ALA A 176 19.61 -31.33 -0.38
C ALA A 176 20.14 -30.81 -1.73
N LEU A 177 19.49 -31.14 -2.83
CA LEU A 177 19.86 -30.58 -4.13
C LEU A 177 19.36 -29.15 -4.30
N LEU A 178 18.13 -28.88 -3.89
CA LEU A 178 17.49 -27.57 -4.05
C LEU A 178 17.96 -26.54 -3.03
N SER A 179 18.64 -26.95 -1.95
CA SER A 179 19.10 -26.05 -0.89
C SER A 179 20.05 -24.95 -1.38
N ASP A 180 20.77 -25.18 -2.49
CA ASP A 180 21.70 -24.22 -3.08
C ASP A 180 21.06 -23.29 -4.13
N VAL A 181 19.75 -23.36 -4.35
CA VAL A 181 19.04 -22.56 -5.36
C VAL A 181 19.25 -21.04 -5.19
N SER A 182 19.42 -20.55 -3.96
CA SER A 182 19.72 -19.14 -3.70
C SER A 182 21.06 -18.70 -4.30
N THR A 183 22.04 -19.62 -4.33
CA THR A 183 23.36 -19.40 -4.93
C THR A 183 23.26 -19.35 -6.44
N GLU A 184 22.46 -20.24 -7.04
CA GLU A 184 22.20 -20.24 -8.49
C GLU A 184 21.52 -18.94 -8.93
N ILE A 185 20.46 -18.52 -8.22
CA ILE A 185 19.77 -17.25 -8.46
C ILE A 185 20.78 -16.10 -8.39
N SER A 186 21.59 -16.06 -7.33
CA SER A 186 22.62 -15.04 -7.16
C SER A 186 23.65 -15.02 -8.29
N ALA A 187 24.08 -16.20 -8.76
CA ALA A 187 25.04 -16.32 -9.84
C ALA A 187 24.48 -15.79 -11.16
N TYR A 188 23.24 -16.12 -11.51
CA TYR A 188 22.58 -15.61 -12.70
C TYR A 188 22.52 -14.08 -12.75
N PHE A 189 22.11 -13.46 -11.64
CA PHE A 189 22.10 -12.00 -11.56
C PHE A 189 23.50 -11.38 -11.65
N ASN A 190 24.57 -12.13 -11.36
CA ASN A 190 25.94 -11.66 -11.59
C ASN A 190 26.44 -11.88 -13.03
N LEU A 191 25.74 -12.62 -13.89
CA LEU A 191 26.22 -13.05 -15.22
C LEU A 191 25.65 -12.23 -16.38
N ASN A 192 24.48 -11.62 -16.21
CA ASN A 192 23.84 -10.78 -17.24
C ASN A 192 24.47 -9.38 -17.29
N ASP A 193 24.49 -8.77 -18.48
CA ASP A 193 24.99 -7.42 -18.88
C ASP A 193 25.95 -6.68 -17.89
N PRO A 194 27.14 -6.22 -18.31
CA PRO A 194 28.01 -5.36 -17.49
C PRO A 194 27.31 -4.16 -16.82
N THR A 195 26.26 -3.63 -17.44
CA THR A 195 25.39 -2.56 -16.92
C THR A 195 24.56 -3.05 -15.74
N ASP A 196 23.93 -4.22 -15.85
CA ASP A 196 23.16 -4.86 -14.79
C ASP A 196 24.05 -5.23 -13.59
N GLN A 197 25.28 -5.71 -13.85
CA GLN A 197 26.25 -5.99 -12.79
C GLN A 197 26.64 -4.73 -12.00
N ALA A 198 26.81 -3.59 -12.67
CA ALA A 198 27.14 -2.34 -12.02
C ALA A 198 25.97 -1.85 -11.15
N GLU A 199 24.73 -1.95 -11.65
CA GLU A 199 23.52 -1.61 -10.92
C GLU A 199 23.31 -2.53 -9.70
N ILE A 200 23.43 -3.84 -9.87
CA ILE A 200 23.32 -4.84 -8.79
C ILE A 200 24.39 -4.61 -7.73
N LYS A 201 25.63 -4.31 -8.12
CA LYS A 201 26.71 -4.02 -7.18
C LYS A 201 26.46 -2.73 -6.41
N PHE A 202 25.94 -1.70 -7.08
CA PHE A 202 25.54 -0.45 -6.44
C PHE A 202 24.40 -0.69 -5.45
N GLU A 203 23.32 -1.34 -5.87
CA GLU A 203 22.17 -1.66 -5.02
C GLU A 203 22.57 -2.52 -3.83
N LYS A 204 23.43 -3.54 -4.03
CA LYS A 204 23.96 -4.35 -2.93
C LYS A 204 24.75 -3.52 -1.93
N ALA A 205 25.57 -2.58 -2.40
CA ALA A 205 26.32 -1.69 -1.53
C ALA A 205 25.40 -0.72 -0.77
N GLU A 206 24.37 -0.18 -1.40
CA GLU A 206 23.38 0.68 -0.76
C GLU A 206 22.54 -0.10 0.24
N TRP A 207 22.08 -1.29 -0.13
CA TRP A 207 21.39 -2.22 0.78
C TRP A 207 22.23 -2.51 2.01
N GLN A 208 23.52 -2.84 1.84
CA GLN A 208 24.46 -3.08 2.93
C GLN A 208 24.74 -1.88 3.84
N LYS A 209 24.54 -0.65 3.37
CA LYS A 209 24.64 0.57 4.18
C LYS A 209 23.32 0.94 4.85
N MET A 210 22.20 0.50 4.28
CA MET A 210 20.86 0.79 4.80
C MET A 210 20.72 0.20 6.21
N GLY A 211 20.21 1.00 7.14
CA GLY A 211 19.94 0.60 8.52
C GLY A 211 18.47 0.23 8.78
N ASN A 212 17.58 0.47 7.81
CA ASN A 212 16.15 0.26 7.94
C ASN A 212 15.66 -0.91 7.06
N PRO A 213 15.16 -2.02 7.64
CA PRO A 213 14.66 -3.14 6.87
C PRO A 213 13.30 -2.89 6.21
N PHE A 214 12.52 -1.88 6.61
CA PHE A 214 11.19 -1.60 6.05
C PHE A 214 11.22 -1.16 4.59
N TYR A 215 12.38 -0.76 4.07
CA TYR A 215 12.58 -0.44 2.66
C TYR A 215 12.18 -1.57 1.71
N VAL A 216 12.17 -2.83 2.17
CA VAL A 216 11.73 -3.97 1.35
C VAL A 216 10.32 -3.82 0.81
N TRP A 217 9.43 -3.12 1.52
CA TRP A 217 8.06 -2.88 1.08
C TRP A 217 7.98 -1.91 -0.11
N ASP A 218 8.95 -1.00 -0.23
CA ASP A 218 9.00 0.05 -1.25
C ASP A 218 9.77 -0.37 -2.51
N SER A 219 10.58 -1.43 -2.41
CA SER A 219 11.32 -1.97 -3.53
C SER A 219 10.37 -2.35 -4.68
N GLN A 220 10.58 -1.79 -5.87
CA GLN A 220 9.84 -2.22 -7.07
C GLN A 220 10.40 -3.55 -7.56
N PRO A 221 9.56 -4.50 -8.01
CA PRO A 221 10.07 -5.66 -8.72
C PRO A 221 10.78 -5.17 -10.00
N GLY A 222 12.01 -5.62 -10.23
CA GLY A 222 12.71 -5.32 -11.47
C GLY A 222 12.02 -5.99 -12.67
N PHE A 223 12.25 -5.47 -13.87
CA PHE A 223 11.81 -6.12 -15.10
C PHE A 223 12.74 -7.31 -15.39
N TYR A 224 12.28 -8.53 -15.08
CA TYR A 224 12.98 -9.76 -15.44
C TYR A 224 11.99 -10.72 -16.09
N ASP A 225 12.51 -11.62 -16.94
CA ASP A 225 11.69 -12.60 -17.64
C ASP A 225 11.04 -13.57 -16.64
N ASP A 226 9.73 -13.77 -16.75
CA ASP A 226 8.89 -14.53 -15.82
C ASP A 226 9.19 -16.05 -15.84
N LYS A 227 10.12 -16.50 -16.68
CA LYS A 227 10.40 -17.93 -16.97
C LYS A 227 11.76 -18.43 -16.46
N PHE A 228 12.28 -17.87 -15.37
CA PHE A 228 13.60 -18.22 -14.86
C PHE A 228 13.60 -19.55 -14.05
N ILE A 229 14.30 -20.58 -14.54
CA ILE A 229 14.40 -21.94 -13.95
C ILE A 229 14.64 -21.94 -12.43
N PRO A 230 15.57 -21.16 -11.87
CA PRO A 230 15.81 -21.17 -10.43
C PRO A 230 14.64 -20.69 -9.57
N PHE A 231 13.70 -19.88 -10.08
CA PHE A 231 12.47 -19.58 -9.34
C PHE A 231 11.52 -20.78 -9.30
N ILE A 232 11.49 -21.59 -10.36
CA ILE A 232 10.73 -22.84 -10.41
C ILE A 232 11.28 -23.83 -9.38
N LYS A 233 12.61 -23.98 -9.30
CA LYS A 233 13.29 -24.77 -8.27
C LYS A 233 12.95 -24.31 -6.86
N LEU A 234 12.92 -23.01 -6.63
CA LEU A 234 12.55 -22.43 -5.35
C LEU A 234 11.08 -22.73 -4.98
N GLU A 235 10.16 -22.76 -5.95
CA GLU A 235 8.77 -23.14 -5.71
C GLU A 235 8.62 -24.64 -5.38
N ILE A 236 9.40 -25.52 -6.01
CA ILE A 236 9.43 -26.93 -5.59
C ILE A 236 9.95 -27.06 -4.16
N LEU A 237 10.99 -26.30 -3.81
CA LEU A 237 11.52 -26.30 -2.44
C LEU A 237 10.44 -25.83 -1.45
N HIS A 238 9.66 -24.80 -1.78
CA HIS A 238 8.53 -24.33 -0.95
C HIS A 238 7.56 -25.46 -0.61
N LYS A 239 7.22 -26.29 -1.61
CA LYS A 239 6.33 -27.44 -1.43
C LYS A 239 7.01 -28.54 -0.62
N LEU A 240 8.22 -28.94 -1.00
CA LEU A 240 8.92 -30.05 -0.35
C LEU A 240 9.29 -29.76 1.10
N ASP A 241 9.85 -28.59 1.38
CA ASP A 241 10.32 -28.18 2.70
C ASP A 241 10.26 -26.66 2.88
N PHE A 242 9.23 -26.23 3.60
CA PHE A 242 8.99 -24.83 3.88
C PHE A 242 10.14 -24.15 4.62
N GLU A 243 10.80 -24.83 5.56
CA GLU A 243 11.88 -24.22 6.36
C GLU A 243 13.11 -23.98 5.47
N ALA A 244 13.47 -24.98 4.66
CA ALA A 244 14.56 -24.85 3.69
C ALA A 244 14.26 -23.78 2.63
N TRP A 245 13.00 -23.64 2.23
CA TRP A 245 12.58 -22.57 1.32
C TRP A 245 12.72 -21.18 1.94
N VAL A 246 12.30 -20.99 3.20
CA VAL A 246 12.49 -19.72 3.91
C VAL A 246 13.99 -19.40 4.04
N GLU A 247 14.82 -20.40 4.33
CA GLU A 247 16.27 -20.21 4.39
C GLU A 247 16.84 -19.78 3.03
N ALA A 248 16.47 -20.46 1.94
CA ALA A 248 16.88 -20.10 0.59
C ALA A 248 16.43 -18.69 0.20
N LEU A 249 15.17 -18.33 0.51
CA LEU A 249 14.64 -16.98 0.30
C LEU A 249 15.46 -15.94 1.07
N GLU A 250 15.83 -16.24 2.31
CA GLU A 250 16.60 -15.31 3.14
C GLU A 250 18.03 -15.11 2.66
N ASN A 251 18.61 -16.12 2.01
CA ASN A 251 19.95 -16.10 1.45
C ASN A 251 20.04 -15.35 0.11
N LEU A 252 18.90 -14.95 -0.47
CA LEU A 252 18.90 -14.11 -1.68
C LEU A 252 19.51 -12.73 -1.40
N PRO A 253 20.33 -12.19 -2.32
CA PRO A 253 21.25 -11.10 -2.02
C PRO A 253 20.60 -9.72 -2.00
N LEU A 254 19.44 -9.56 -2.64
CA LEU A 254 18.77 -8.27 -2.83
C LEU A 254 17.27 -8.36 -2.53
N PRO A 255 16.66 -7.31 -1.95
CA PRO A 255 15.22 -7.22 -1.74
C PRO A 255 14.39 -7.46 -3.00
N ARG A 256 14.75 -6.84 -4.13
CA ARG A 256 13.99 -7.00 -5.38
C ARG A 256 13.95 -8.45 -5.87
N ILE A 257 15.02 -9.21 -5.68
CA ILE A 257 15.10 -10.63 -6.05
C ILE A 257 14.22 -11.48 -5.12
N LYS A 258 14.25 -11.20 -3.81
CA LYS A 258 13.33 -11.82 -2.84
C LYS A 258 11.87 -11.56 -3.22
N LYS A 259 11.55 -10.32 -3.60
CA LYS A 259 10.21 -9.92 -4.04
C LYS A 259 9.77 -10.68 -5.29
N LEU A 260 10.66 -10.84 -6.28
CA LEU A 260 10.39 -11.64 -7.49
C LEU A 260 10.16 -13.11 -7.16
N ALA A 261 11.03 -13.72 -6.35
CA ALA A 261 10.87 -15.10 -5.88
C ALA A 261 9.48 -15.32 -5.24
N LEU A 262 9.04 -14.39 -4.41
CA LEU A 262 7.72 -14.44 -3.78
C LEU A 262 6.56 -14.22 -4.76
N MET A 263 6.73 -13.36 -5.77
CA MET A 263 5.73 -13.18 -6.83
C MET A 263 5.54 -14.43 -7.69
N HIS A 264 6.59 -15.23 -7.87
CA HIS A 264 6.54 -16.52 -8.56
C HIS A 264 5.98 -17.65 -7.70
N SER A 265 6.00 -17.49 -6.37
CA SER A 265 5.49 -18.51 -5.47
C SER A 265 3.97 -18.54 -5.36
N GLU A 266 3.41 -19.70 -5.01
CA GLU A 266 1.98 -19.80 -4.66
C GLU A 266 1.65 -19.18 -3.29
N LEU A 267 2.60 -18.54 -2.61
CA LEU A 267 2.43 -17.94 -1.29
C LEU A 267 1.22 -17.00 -1.22
N GLU A 268 1.06 -16.06 -2.16
CA GLU A 268 -0.10 -15.14 -2.18
C GLU A 268 -1.45 -15.82 -2.48
N GLN A 269 -1.50 -17.16 -2.53
CA GLN A 269 -2.69 -17.96 -2.79
C GLN A 269 -3.01 -18.92 -1.64
N ASP A 270 -2.05 -19.17 -0.75
CA ASP A 270 -2.21 -20.04 0.40
C ASP A 270 -2.06 -19.25 1.70
N HIS A 271 -3.20 -19.00 2.34
CA HIS A 271 -3.26 -18.28 3.60
C HIS A 271 -2.45 -18.99 4.70
N GLN A 272 -2.36 -20.33 4.69
CA GLN A 272 -1.58 -21.08 5.67
C GLN A 272 -0.09 -20.85 5.46
N SER A 273 0.38 -20.90 4.22
CA SER A 273 1.78 -20.59 3.88
C SER A 273 2.16 -19.14 4.24
N ILE A 274 1.25 -18.17 4.06
CA ILE A 274 1.47 -16.78 4.52
C ILE A 274 1.65 -16.73 6.05
N LEU A 275 0.74 -17.32 6.81
CA LEU A 275 0.81 -17.34 8.28
C LEU A 275 2.06 -18.09 8.76
N LYS A 276 2.41 -19.19 8.09
CA LYS A 276 3.61 -19.98 8.36
C LYS A 276 4.88 -19.16 8.11
N LEU A 277 4.95 -18.40 7.01
CA LEU A 277 6.07 -17.50 6.71
C LEU A 277 6.23 -16.44 7.79
N ILE A 278 5.13 -15.85 8.23
CA ILE A 278 5.13 -14.87 9.32
C ILE A 278 5.63 -15.52 10.61
N ARG A 279 5.18 -16.70 11.00
CA ARG A 279 5.52 -17.31 12.30
C ARG A 279 6.91 -17.93 12.35
N GLU A 280 7.30 -18.65 11.30
CA GLU A 280 8.47 -19.54 11.31
C GLU A 280 9.75 -18.89 10.77
N SER A 281 9.63 -17.76 10.06
CA SER A 281 10.82 -17.03 9.60
C SER A 281 11.63 -16.48 10.77
N SER A 282 12.95 -16.40 10.57
CA SER A 282 13.87 -15.83 11.57
C SER A 282 13.47 -14.41 11.98
N PRO A 283 13.77 -13.99 13.23
CA PRO A 283 13.61 -12.60 13.64
C PRO A 283 14.35 -11.63 12.70
N VAL A 284 13.63 -10.62 12.24
CA VAL A 284 14.14 -9.46 11.52
C VAL A 284 14.93 -8.59 12.48
N PHE A 285 14.40 -8.36 13.68
CA PHE A 285 15.06 -7.54 14.70
C PHE A 285 15.60 -8.38 15.86
N ASP A 286 16.73 -7.95 16.42
CA ASP A 286 17.27 -8.52 17.65
C ASP A 286 16.49 -8.05 18.89
N GLU A 287 16.84 -8.57 20.07
CA GLU A 287 16.22 -8.21 21.35
C GLU A 287 16.35 -6.72 21.71
N ARG A 288 17.26 -5.99 21.05
CA ARG A 288 17.49 -4.55 21.23
C ARG A 288 16.75 -3.71 20.19
N GLY A 289 15.97 -4.35 19.31
CA GLY A 289 15.25 -3.70 18.22
C GLY A 289 16.15 -3.24 17.08
N LYS A 290 17.38 -3.72 17.00
CA LYS A 290 18.25 -3.47 15.85
C LYS A 290 18.01 -4.50 14.77
N TRP A 291 18.19 -4.11 13.52
CA TRP A 291 18.15 -5.07 12.42
C TRP A 291 19.21 -6.15 12.65
N ALA A 292 18.77 -7.42 12.65
CA ALA A 292 19.63 -8.55 12.94
C ALA A 292 20.83 -8.61 11.98
N GLU A 293 21.98 -9.08 12.46
CA GLU A 293 23.25 -9.11 11.70
C GLU A 293 23.12 -9.86 10.36
N GLN A 294 22.28 -10.89 10.32
CA GLN A 294 22.00 -11.68 9.13
C GLN A 294 21.02 -11.02 8.14
N ARG A 295 20.50 -9.82 8.47
CA ARG A 295 19.65 -9.00 7.60
C ARG A 295 18.43 -9.75 7.03
N LYS A 296 17.80 -10.56 7.88
CA LYS A 296 16.60 -11.35 7.57
C LYS A 296 15.40 -10.44 7.29
N THR A 297 14.55 -10.80 6.33
CA THR A 297 13.42 -9.98 5.86
C THR A 297 12.16 -10.76 5.45
N ALA A 298 12.16 -12.10 5.52
CA ALA A 298 11.05 -12.94 5.07
C ALA A 298 9.74 -12.63 5.81
N ALA A 299 9.80 -12.39 7.13
CA ALA A 299 8.61 -11.99 7.90
C ALA A 299 7.94 -10.72 7.35
N LEU A 300 8.74 -9.71 6.97
CA LEU A 300 8.22 -8.45 6.42
C LEU A 300 7.46 -8.69 5.12
N TYR A 301 7.97 -9.60 4.28
CA TYR A 301 7.27 -9.99 3.06
C TYR A 301 5.99 -10.78 3.34
N GLY A 302 5.99 -11.65 4.34
CA GLY A 302 4.78 -12.37 4.76
C GLY A 302 3.64 -11.42 5.14
N VAL A 303 3.93 -10.37 5.92
CA VAL A 303 2.92 -9.36 6.30
C VAL A 303 2.39 -8.60 5.07
N MET A 304 3.27 -8.21 4.14
CA MET A 304 2.85 -7.58 2.89
C MET A 304 2.03 -8.52 2.00
N ALA A 305 2.41 -9.80 1.90
CA ALA A 305 1.68 -10.81 1.14
C ALA A 305 0.27 -11.01 1.71
N ALA A 306 0.12 -10.97 3.04
CA ALA A 306 -1.18 -11.06 3.69
C ALA A 306 -2.13 -9.91 3.31
N PHE A 307 -1.60 -8.69 3.21
CA PHE A 307 -2.37 -7.53 2.77
C PHE A 307 -2.75 -7.62 1.28
N ARG A 308 -1.78 -7.97 0.42
CA ARG A 308 -2.03 -8.15 -1.03
C ARG A 308 -3.01 -9.27 -1.34
N PHE A 309 -3.00 -10.33 -0.53
CA PHE A 309 -3.99 -11.40 -0.60
C PHE A 309 -5.40 -10.82 -0.45
N ALA A 310 -5.63 -10.02 0.59
CA ALA A 310 -6.92 -9.36 0.82
C ALA A 310 -7.27 -8.37 -0.32
N GLU A 311 -6.31 -7.56 -0.81
CA GLU A 311 -6.52 -6.67 -1.97
C GLU A 311 -6.97 -7.43 -3.22
N LYS A 312 -6.31 -8.55 -3.51
CA LYS A 312 -6.60 -9.38 -4.68
C LYS A 312 -7.98 -10.00 -4.59
N VAL A 313 -8.34 -10.51 -3.42
CA VAL A 313 -9.69 -11.03 -3.14
C VAL A 313 -10.74 -9.95 -3.36
N PHE A 314 -10.56 -8.80 -2.72
CA PHE A 314 -11.49 -7.67 -2.80
C PHE A 314 -11.68 -7.18 -4.24
N LYS A 315 -10.58 -6.99 -4.98
CA LYS A 315 -10.60 -6.54 -6.38
C LYS A 315 -11.28 -7.51 -7.33
N VAL A 316 -11.24 -8.81 -7.03
CA VAL A 316 -11.90 -9.84 -7.85
C VAL A 316 -13.38 -9.89 -7.50
N LEU A 317 -13.75 -9.91 -6.21
CA LEU A 317 -15.14 -9.98 -5.77
C LEU A 317 -15.94 -8.73 -6.17
N SER A 318 -15.40 -7.54 -5.97
CA SER A 318 -16.02 -6.27 -6.39
C SER A 318 -16.39 -6.22 -7.87
N LYS A 319 -15.72 -7.00 -8.73
CA LYS A 319 -16.03 -7.08 -10.17
C LYS A 319 -17.00 -8.18 -10.56
N LYS A 320 -17.03 -9.27 -9.81
CA LYS A 320 -17.71 -10.52 -10.21
C LYS A 320 -18.99 -10.79 -9.43
N ASP A 321 -19.01 -10.44 -8.14
CA ASP A 321 -20.11 -10.75 -7.24
C ASP A 321 -20.25 -9.67 -6.15
N PRO A 322 -20.88 -8.52 -6.48
CA PRO A 322 -21.07 -7.42 -5.54
C PRO A 322 -21.93 -7.78 -4.32
N ASP A 323 -22.82 -8.76 -4.45
CA ASP A 323 -23.72 -9.16 -3.35
C ASP A 323 -22.95 -9.84 -2.21
N SER A 324 -21.87 -10.56 -2.54
CA SER A 324 -20.94 -11.16 -1.57
C SER A 324 -19.91 -10.19 -1.01
N LEU A 325 -19.81 -8.97 -1.56
CA LEU A 325 -18.79 -7.99 -1.16
C LEU A 325 -18.99 -7.53 0.30
N LYS A 326 -20.25 -7.36 0.72
CA LYS A 326 -20.57 -6.93 2.07
C LYS A 326 -20.12 -7.92 3.15
N ASP A 327 -20.35 -9.21 2.93
CA ASP A 327 -19.88 -10.28 3.82
C ASP A 327 -18.34 -10.32 3.90
N LEU A 328 -17.66 -10.05 2.78
CA LEU A 328 -16.21 -9.94 2.74
C LEU A 328 -15.70 -8.74 3.57
N GLU A 329 -16.29 -7.57 3.37
CA GLU A 329 -15.92 -6.31 4.01
C GLU A 329 -16.18 -6.32 5.52
N GLU A 330 -17.34 -6.82 5.95
CA GLU A 330 -17.79 -6.76 7.34
C GLU A 330 -17.28 -7.91 8.21
N ARG A 331 -16.98 -9.08 7.62
CA ARG A 331 -16.60 -10.30 8.36
C ARG A 331 -15.26 -10.90 7.92
N GLU A 332 -15.13 -11.34 6.67
CA GLU A 332 -14.00 -12.21 6.28
C GLU A 332 -12.64 -11.47 6.24
N ILE A 333 -12.60 -10.22 5.75
CA ILE A 333 -11.38 -9.41 5.78
C ILE A 333 -10.97 -9.06 7.22
N PRO A 334 -11.90 -8.61 8.09
CA PRO A 334 -11.58 -8.39 9.49
C PRO A 334 -11.01 -9.63 10.18
N GLU A 335 -11.65 -10.79 10.04
CA GLU A 335 -11.17 -12.05 10.61
C GLU A 335 -9.80 -12.45 10.05
N TRP A 336 -9.54 -12.21 8.75
CA TRP A 336 -8.24 -12.46 8.15
C TRP A 336 -7.14 -11.59 8.77
N PHE A 337 -7.36 -10.28 8.83
CA PHE A 337 -6.40 -9.37 9.43
C PHE A 337 -6.18 -9.62 10.92
N ASP A 338 -7.22 -10.00 11.65
CA ASP A 338 -7.13 -10.41 13.05
C ASP A 338 -6.09 -11.53 13.23
N HIS A 339 -6.25 -12.63 12.49
CA HIS A 339 -5.34 -13.78 12.55
C HIS A 339 -3.91 -13.43 12.10
N VAL A 340 -3.77 -12.63 11.05
CA VAL A 340 -2.45 -12.21 10.52
C VAL A 340 -1.73 -11.38 11.56
N PHE A 341 -2.37 -10.34 12.11
CA PHE A 341 -1.73 -9.44 13.04
C PHE A 341 -1.48 -10.09 14.40
N GLU A 342 -2.33 -11.01 14.85
CA GLU A 342 -2.01 -11.87 16.00
C GLU A 342 -0.74 -12.69 15.75
N SER A 343 -0.64 -13.33 14.59
CA SER A 343 0.53 -14.13 14.22
C SER A 343 1.82 -13.32 14.15
N VAL A 344 1.73 -12.05 13.70
CA VAL A 344 2.88 -11.13 13.73
C VAL A 344 3.24 -10.80 15.17
N LEU A 345 2.27 -10.44 16.01
CA LEU A 345 2.49 -9.97 17.38
C LEU A 345 2.95 -11.08 18.34
N GLU A 346 2.72 -12.35 18.02
CA GLU A 346 3.27 -13.51 18.73
C GLU A 346 4.79 -13.65 18.56
N ARG A 347 5.38 -13.02 17.53
CA ARG A 347 6.82 -13.05 17.30
C ARG A 347 7.60 -12.20 18.31
N PRO A 348 8.87 -12.56 18.63
CA PRO A 348 9.72 -11.74 19.49
C PRO A 348 9.92 -10.30 19.01
N ASP A 349 9.99 -10.10 17.69
CA ASP A 349 10.17 -8.80 17.02
C ASP A 349 8.86 -8.25 16.43
N GLY A 350 7.73 -8.93 16.68
CA GLY A 350 6.43 -8.68 16.07
C GLY A 350 5.95 -7.25 16.25
N LYS A 351 6.13 -6.68 17.44
CA LYS A 351 5.75 -5.30 17.77
C LYS A 351 6.42 -4.28 16.85
N ILE A 352 7.71 -4.46 16.56
CA ILE A 352 8.47 -3.55 15.70
C ILE A 352 7.99 -3.68 14.25
N ILE A 353 7.80 -4.92 13.79
CA ILE A 353 7.26 -5.20 12.45
C ILE A 353 5.88 -4.55 12.27
N SER A 354 4.96 -4.79 13.21
CA SER A 354 3.60 -4.23 13.22
C SER A 354 3.61 -2.70 13.23
N ALA A 355 4.49 -2.08 14.01
CA ALA A 355 4.61 -0.63 14.07
C ALA A 355 5.17 -0.01 12.77
N GLY A 356 6.14 -0.66 12.12
CA GLY A 356 6.56 -0.26 10.77
C GLY A 356 5.44 -0.45 9.74
N PHE A 357 4.68 -1.55 9.85
CA PHE A 357 3.64 -1.89 8.88
C PHE A 357 2.44 -0.94 8.96
N ILE A 358 1.98 -0.57 10.16
CA ILE A 358 0.91 0.42 10.31
C ILE A 358 1.33 1.80 9.76
N ALA A 359 2.59 2.20 9.93
CA ALA A 359 3.09 3.45 9.34
C ALA A 359 3.06 3.42 7.80
N LEU A 360 3.44 2.29 7.21
CA LEU A 360 3.29 2.04 5.78
C LEU A 360 1.82 2.14 5.33
N LEU A 361 0.88 1.50 6.05
CA LEU A 361 -0.55 1.54 5.71
C LEU A 361 -1.09 2.97 5.81
N VAL A 362 -0.72 3.74 6.84
CA VAL A 362 -1.10 5.16 6.98
C VAL A 362 -0.62 5.95 5.77
N ARG A 363 0.62 5.74 5.32
CA ARG A 363 1.16 6.39 4.13
C ARG A 363 0.37 6.03 2.86
N GLN A 364 -0.01 4.75 2.72
CA GLN A 364 -0.83 4.29 1.59
C GLN A 364 -2.23 4.92 1.61
N HIS A 365 -2.87 4.95 2.78
CA HIS A 365 -4.20 5.53 2.98
C HIS A 365 -4.20 7.03 2.65
N VAL A 366 -3.20 7.78 3.13
CA VAL A 366 -2.99 9.18 2.75
C VAL A 366 -2.89 9.33 1.23
N GLY A 367 -2.14 8.46 0.55
CA GLY A 367 -2.07 8.45 -0.90
C GLY A 367 -3.39 8.11 -1.60
N GLU A 368 -4.24 7.29 -1.00
CA GLU A 368 -5.59 6.98 -1.51
C GLU A 368 -6.51 8.19 -1.40
N LEU A 369 -6.59 8.83 -0.24
CA LEU A 369 -7.40 10.02 0.01
C LEU A 369 -7.04 11.18 -0.93
N VAL A 370 -5.75 11.36 -1.24
CA VAL A 370 -5.29 12.34 -2.22
C VAL A 370 -5.85 12.03 -3.62
N ARG A 371 -5.74 10.78 -4.08
CA ARG A 371 -6.25 10.37 -5.40
C ARG A 371 -7.77 10.46 -5.51
N GLU A 372 -8.48 10.15 -4.44
CA GLU A 372 -9.95 10.27 -4.35
C GLU A 372 -10.38 11.73 -4.52
N HIS A 373 -9.72 12.64 -3.79
CA HIS A 373 -9.97 14.07 -3.94
C HIS A 373 -9.69 14.58 -5.36
N GLU A 374 -8.57 14.19 -5.97
CA GLU A 374 -8.21 14.57 -7.35
C GLU A 374 -9.25 14.10 -8.38
N ARG A 375 -9.95 12.99 -8.10
CA ARG A 375 -11.00 12.43 -8.98
C ARG A 375 -12.39 12.93 -8.64
N GLY A 376 -12.59 13.57 -7.49
CA GLY A 376 -13.92 13.89 -6.96
C GLY A 376 -14.74 12.63 -6.64
N GLU A 377 -14.06 11.53 -6.31
CA GLU A 377 -14.67 10.25 -5.94
C GLU A 377 -14.69 10.15 -4.41
N GLU A 378 -15.83 9.77 -3.83
CA GLU A 378 -15.94 9.41 -2.41
C GLU A 378 -16.03 7.89 -2.33
N ARG A 379 -15.10 7.24 -1.63
CA ARG A 379 -15.19 5.80 -1.40
C ARG A 379 -16.01 5.52 -0.15
N GLU A 380 -16.91 4.56 -0.27
CA GLU A 380 -17.68 4.05 0.87
C GLU A 380 -16.83 3.11 1.76
N TRP A 381 -15.74 2.55 1.24
CA TRP A 381 -14.93 1.56 1.95
C TRP A 381 -13.46 1.54 1.48
N SER A 382 -12.53 1.35 2.42
CA SER A 382 -11.08 1.15 2.16
C SER A 382 -10.52 -0.05 2.93
N LEU A 383 -9.85 -0.95 2.19
CA LEU A 383 -9.12 -2.07 2.79
C LEU A 383 -7.97 -1.57 3.67
N THR A 384 -7.28 -0.53 3.22
CA THR A 384 -6.13 0.04 3.91
C THR A 384 -6.56 0.64 5.25
N GLU A 385 -7.67 1.38 5.26
CA GLU A 385 -8.28 1.89 6.49
C GLU A 385 -8.66 0.76 7.44
N ARG A 386 -9.32 -0.28 6.93
CA ARG A 386 -9.72 -1.43 7.76
C ARG A 386 -8.52 -2.19 8.36
N ALA A 387 -7.43 -2.31 7.61
CA ALA A 387 -6.19 -2.92 8.10
C ALA A 387 -5.53 -2.05 9.19
N ILE A 388 -5.56 -0.72 9.03
CA ILE A 388 -5.07 0.22 10.05
C ILE A 388 -5.85 0.04 11.35
N ASP A 389 -7.18 0.06 11.30
CA ASP A 389 -8.03 -0.04 12.49
C ASP A 389 -7.74 -1.31 13.30
N ILE A 390 -7.71 -2.47 12.63
CA ILE A 390 -7.52 -3.77 13.29
C ILE A 390 -6.09 -3.88 13.86
N LEU A 391 -5.09 -3.43 13.10
CA LEU A 391 -3.71 -3.44 13.58
C LEU A 391 -3.52 -2.47 14.75
N ALA A 392 -4.16 -1.32 14.71
CA ALA A 392 -4.15 -0.32 15.78
C ALA A 392 -4.76 -0.89 17.06
N GLU A 393 -5.92 -1.54 16.96
CA GLU A 393 -6.60 -2.23 18.06
C GLU A 393 -5.72 -3.33 18.66
N LYS A 394 -5.14 -4.21 17.84
CA LYS A 394 -4.25 -5.29 18.32
C LYS A 394 -2.98 -4.78 18.98
N LEU A 395 -2.38 -3.72 18.43
CA LEU A 395 -1.18 -3.10 19.01
C LEU A 395 -1.47 -2.44 20.36
N ALA A 396 -2.63 -1.78 20.47
CA ALA A 396 -3.12 -1.20 21.70
C ALA A 396 -3.22 -2.24 22.83
N GLU A 397 -3.63 -3.47 22.55
CA GLU A 397 -3.74 -4.51 23.59
C GLU A 397 -2.39 -5.01 24.14
N LYS A 398 -1.28 -4.83 23.39
CA LYS A 398 -0.03 -5.57 23.62
C LYS A 398 1.16 -4.70 24.05
N CYS A 399 1.11 -3.37 23.90
CA CYS A 399 2.26 -2.50 24.16
C CYS A 399 1.91 -1.06 24.58
N ASN A 400 2.87 -0.39 25.24
CA ASN A 400 2.88 1.06 25.37
C ASN A 400 3.38 1.68 24.06
N MET A 401 2.44 2.13 23.23
CA MET A 401 2.70 2.39 21.81
C MET A 401 3.43 3.69 21.52
N LEU A 402 3.30 4.71 22.36
CA LEU A 402 4.06 5.94 22.20
C LEU A 402 5.57 5.67 22.28
N GLU A 403 6.01 4.90 23.28
CA GLU A 403 7.42 4.58 23.46
C GLU A 403 7.95 3.74 22.30
N LEU A 404 7.15 2.76 21.84
CA LEU A 404 7.51 1.94 20.68
C LEU A 404 7.67 2.78 19.40
N MET A 405 6.71 3.66 19.11
CA MET A 405 6.76 4.50 17.91
C MET A 405 7.89 5.53 17.96
N GLN A 406 8.16 6.12 19.13
CA GLN A 406 9.31 7.00 19.33
C GLN A 406 10.65 6.27 19.16
N ASN A 407 10.76 5.03 19.65
CA ASN A 407 11.96 4.22 19.50
C ASN A 407 12.20 3.83 18.05
N ILE A 408 11.16 3.43 17.31
CA ILE A 408 11.28 3.10 15.89
C ILE A 408 11.64 4.33 15.05
N TRP A 409 10.98 5.46 15.32
CA TRP A 409 11.34 6.72 14.70
C TRP A 409 12.80 7.09 14.92
N LYS A 410 13.30 6.97 16.16
CA LYS A 410 14.70 7.22 16.48
C LYS A 410 15.65 6.25 15.75
N LEU A 411 15.29 4.98 15.64
CA LEU A 411 16.07 4.00 14.87
C LEU A 411 16.14 4.37 13.39
N GLU A 412 15.07 4.92 12.82
CA GLU A 412 15.10 5.45 11.45
C GLU A 412 15.98 6.70 11.33
N GLU A 413 15.80 7.71 12.21
CA GLU A 413 16.64 8.92 12.21
C GLU A 413 18.14 8.58 12.31
N GLU A 414 18.51 7.59 13.13
CA GLU A 414 19.90 7.11 13.26
C GLU A 414 20.38 6.34 12.02
N SER A 415 19.49 5.63 11.33
CA SER A 415 19.81 4.78 10.17
C SER A 415 20.02 5.57 8.87
N PHE A 416 19.38 6.73 8.71
CA PHE A 416 19.58 7.58 7.53
C PHE A 416 20.85 8.44 7.63
N GLY A 417 21.48 8.49 8.81
CA GLY A 417 22.67 9.28 9.06
C GLY A 417 22.39 10.78 8.96
N HIS A 418 23.19 11.59 9.64
CA HIS A 418 23.21 13.05 9.43
C HIS A 418 23.84 13.40 8.07
N GLY A 419 23.29 12.87 6.96
CA GLY A 419 23.53 13.38 5.63
C GLY A 419 23.05 14.82 5.62
N LYS A 420 23.97 15.76 5.40
CA LYS A 420 23.63 17.18 5.26
C LYS A 420 22.53 17.28 4.21
N GLU A 421 21.34 17.71 4.65
CA GLU A 421 20.22 18.06 3.79
C GLU A 421 20.71 19.04 2.72
N ASP A 422 21.03 18.54 1.54
CA ASP A 422 21.17 19.38 0.36
C ASP A 422 19.77 19.54 -0.21
N ASP A 423 19.15 20.69 0.09
CA ASP A 423 17.83 21.09 -0.38
C ASP A 423 17.64 20.89 -1.90
N SER A 424 18.72 20.82 -2.67
CA SER A 424 18.67 20.57 -4.11
C SER A 424 18.24 19.14 -4.48
N GLU A 425 18.57 18.14 -3.67
CA GLU A 425 18.27 16.72 -3.96
C GLU A 425 16.80 16.39 -3.66
N ILE A 426 16.28 16.87 -2.52
CA ILE A 426 14.85 16.77 -2.16
C ILE A 426 13.97 17.43 -3.23
N ASN A 427 14.35 18.62 -3.71
CA ASN A 427 13.64 19.33 -4.78
C ASN A 427 13.73 18.63 -6.14
N HIS A 428 14.81 17.89 -6.43
CA HIS A 428 14.94 17.11 -7.65
C HIS A 428 14.05 15.86 -7.62
N LEU A 429 13.95 15.19 -6.47
CA LEU A 429 13.14 13.99 -6.28
C LEU A 429 11.64 14.31 -6.30
N LEU A 430 11.21 15.41 -5.64
CA LEU A 430 9.84 15.93 -5.73
C LEU A 430 9.41 16.26 -7.17
N LYS A 431 10.35 16.73 -8.02
CA LYS A 431 10.07 17.02 -9.45
C LYS A 431 9.93 15.76 -10.32
N GLN A 432 10.44 14.62 -9.89
CA GLN A 432 10.34 13.36 -10.64
C GLN A 432 9.03 12.59 -10.35
N GLY A 433 8.16 13.11 -9.48
CA GLY A 433 6.91 12.43 -9.12
C GLY A 433 7.13 11.12 -8.34
N LEU A 434 8.37 10.85 -7.92
CA LEU A 434 8.70 9.79 -6.99
C LEU A 434 8.43 10.31 -5.58
N PRO A 435 7.51 9.70 -4.82
CA PRO A 435 7.30 10.06 -3.43
C PRO A 435 8.49 9.51 -2.63
N VAL A 436 9.62 10.21 -2.67
CA VAL A 436 10.70 9.97 -1.70
C VAL A 436 10.28 10.64 -0.40
N LEU A 437 9.31 10.02 0.27
CA LEU A 437 8.94 10.27 1.65
C LEU A 437 9.98 9.55 2.53
N GLN A 438 11.23 10.06 2.53
CA GLN A 438 12.31 9.47 3.33
C GLN A 438 12.15 9.78 4.83
N ASP A 439 11.41 10.82 5.19
CA ASP A 439 11.04 11.12 6.57
C ASP A 439 9.65 10.57 6.90
N ASN A 440 9.62 9.42 7.58
CA ASN A 440 8.39 8.75 8.01
C ASN A 440 7.84 9.28 9.35
N SER A 441 8.45 10.32 9.92
CA SER A 441 8.18 10.82 11.28
C SER A 441 6.70 11.08 11.55
N MET A 442 6.00 11.74 10.63
CA MET A 442 4.56 12.00 10.77
C MET A 442 3.70 10.75 10.62
N GLN A 443 4.13 9.76 9.84
CA GLN A 443 3.39 8.49 9.66
C GLN A 443 3.42 7.68 10.96
N TYR A 444 4.56 7.64 11.65
CA TYR A 444 4.68 7.04 12.99
C TYR A 444 3.87 7.80 14.04
N TYR A 445 3.86 9.12 13.98
CA TYR A 445 3.02 9.94 14.85
C TYR A 445 1.53 9.62 14.65
N LEU A 446 1.05 9.65 13.40
CA LEU A 446 -0.33 9.33 13.05
C LEU A 446 -0.72 7.91 13.46
N SER A 447 0.18 6.95 13.27
CA SER A 447 -0.02 5.58 13.75
C SER A 447 -0.25 5.55 15.25
N ALA A 448 0.59 6.27 16.03
CA ALA A 448 0.43 6.36 17.48
C ALA A 448 -0.91 6.99 17.90
N VAL A 449 -1.40 7.98 17.14
CA VAL A 449 -2.71 8.62 17.37
C VAL A 449 -3.87 7.63 17.15
N LEU A 450 -3.83 6.85 16.06
CA LEU A 450 -4.90 5.88 15.73
C LEU A 450 -4.96 4.72 16.74
N ILE A 451 -3.82 4.31 17.24
CA ILE A 451 -3.75 3.30 18.31
C ILE A 451 -4.37 3.86 19.61
N GLU A 452 -4.03 5.09 19.99
CA GLU A 452 -4.60 5.71 21.19
C GLU A 452 -6.13 5.82 21.11
N GLU A 453 -6.67 6.08 19.91
CA GLU A 453 -8.12 6.04 19.67
C GLU A 453 -8.73 4.69 20.03
N SER A 454 -8.09 3.63 19.55
CA SER A 454 -8.56 2.26 19.73
C SER A 454 -8.62 1.87 21.21
N LEU A 455 -7.65 2.36 22.01
CA LEU A 455 -7.67 2.23 23.47
C LEU A 455 -8.85 2.96 24.10
N SER A 456 -9.07 4.23 23.74
CA SER A 456 -10.15 5.05 24.28
C SER A 456 -11.53 4.44 24.02
N ILE A 457 -11.78 3.94 22.80
CA ILE A 457 -13.05 3.29 22.44
C ILE A 457 -13.27 2.01 23.27
N ARG A 458 -12.20 1.27 23.54
CA ARG A 458 -12.28 0.03 24.34
C ARG A 458 -12.61 0.33 25.79
N ASP A 459 -11.92 1.26 26.42
CA ASP A 459 -12.11 1.57 27.84
C ASP A 459 -13.56 2.06 28.10
N ASN A 460 -14.12 2.85 27.18
CA ASN A 460 -15.53 3.28 27.22
C ASN A 460 -16.53 2.11 27.07
N LYS A 461 -16.21 1.07 26.28
CA LYS A 461 -17.08 -0.11 26.08
C LYS A 461 -17.11 -1.06 27.30
N TYR A 462 -16.04 -1.10 28.09
CA TYR A 462 -15.90 -2.05 29.20
C TYR A 462 -16.10 -1.43 30.60
N GLY A 463 -16.53 -0.17 30.67
CA GLY A 463 -16.92 0.47 31.93
C GLY A 463 -15.75 0.68 32.90
N ALA A 464 -14.54 0.92 32.37
CA ALA A 464 -13.46 1.46 33.19
C ALA A 464 -13.89 2.84 33.71
N ASP A 465 -13.63 3.10 34.99
CA ASP A 465 -14.17 4.23 35.76
C ASP A 465 -14.25 5.56 34.99
N ASP A 466 -15.43 6.21 35.09
CA ASP A 466 -15.81 7.57 34.67
C ASP A 466 -14.95 8.70 35.29
N SER A 467 -13.75 8.39 35.82
CA SER A 467 -12.80 9.44 36.13
C SER A 467 -12.28 9.98 34.80
N GLY A 468 -12.87 11.09 34.33
CA GLY A 468 -12.36 11.92 33.23
C GLY A 468 -10.97 12.52 33.49
N GLU A 469 -10.09 11.81 34.21
CA GLU A 469 -8.67 12.07 34.25
C GLU A 469 -8.09 11.75 32.88
N GLN A 470 -7.87 12.82 32.12
CA GLN A 470 -7.17 12.82 30.86
C GLN A 470 -5.87 12.02 30.99
N SER A 471 -5.69 11.07 30.08
CA SER A 471 -4.52 10.21 30.08
C SER A 471 -3.24 11.06 29.98
N PRO A 472 -2.24 10.85 30.86
CA PRO A 472 -0.90 11.41 30.69
C PRO A 472 -0.29 11.14 29.30
N GLN A 473 -0.82 10.17 28.57
CA GLN A 473 -0.46 9.84 27.19
C GLN A 473 -0.92 10.89 26.17
N THR A 474 -2.15 11.41 26.29
CA THR A 474 -2.70 12.45 25.40
C THR A 474 -1.78 13.68 25.39
N GLN A 475 -1.32 14.12 26.57
CA GLN A 475 -0.40 15.24 26.67
C GLN A 475 0.98 14.92 26.07
N LYS A 476 1.48 13.68 26.19
CA LYS A 476 2.74 13.28 25.57
C LYS A 476 2.65 13.23 24.04
N LEU A 477 1.55 12.71 23.49
CA LEU A 477 1.28 12.73 22.04
C LEU A 477 1.23 14.16 21.53
N TRP A 478 0.48 15.04 22.19
CA TRP A 478 0.46 16.45 21.84
C TRP A 478 1.85 17.09 21.86
N ASN A 479 2.62 16.86 22.93
CA ASN A 479 3.99 17.38 23.02
C ASN A 479 4.86 16.87 21.86
N TRP A 480 4.78 15.58 21.52
CA TRP A 480 5.51 15.00 20.40
C TRP A 480 5.14 15.65 19.07
N PHE A 481 3.85 15.84 18.79
CA PHE A 481 3.40 16.59 17.61
C PHE A 481 4.00 17.99 17.56
N THR A 482 3.94 18.74 18.67
CA THR A 482 4.47 20.10 18.71
C THR A 482 5.98 20.14 18.50
N ASP A 483 6.72 19.11 18.92
CA ASP A 483 8.16 19.01 18.68
C ASP A 483 8.47 18.63 17.23
N LEU A 484 7.64 17.77 16.62
CA LEU A 484 7.77 17.35 15.23
C LEU A 484 7.57 18.55 14.28
N ILE A 485 6.48 19.32 14.44
CA ILE A 485 6.20 20.47 13.56
C ILE A 485 7.19 21.65 13.71
N LYS A 486 8.04 21.64 14.75
CA LYS A 486 9.15 22.61 14.89
C LYS A 486 10.33 22.26 13.98
N LYS A 487 10.54 20.96 13.72
CA LYS A 487 11.49 20.47 12.73
C LYS A 487 10.89 20.65 11.33
N ARG A 488 11.73 20.69 10.29
CA ARG A 488 11.25 20.59 8.90
C ARG A 488 11.01 19.12 8.61
N ASP A 489 9.84 18.79 8.07
CA ASP A 489 9.47 17.43 7.70
C ASP A 489 8.91 17.47 6.26
N PRO A 490 9.59 16.85 5.27
CA PRO A 490 9.13 16.76 3.89
C PRO A 490 7.72 16.17 3.74
N PHE A 491 7.27 15.29 4.64
CA PHE A 491 5.92 14.78 4.63
C PHE A 491 4.90 15.86 5.00
N ILE A 492 5.21 16.73 5.97
CA ILE A 492 4.38 17.92 6.26
C ILE A 492 4.27 18.80 5.01
N ASP A 493 5.39 19.00 4.32
CA ASP A 493 5.43 19.81 3.11
C ASP A 493 4.55 19.22 1.98
N TYR A 494 4.55 17.89 1.87
CA TYR A 494 3.71 17.15 0.94
C TYR A 494 2.21 17.27 1.28
N ILE A 495 1.81 16.96 2.51
CA ILE A 495 0.37 16.95 2.89
C ILE A 495 -0.23 18.36 2.98
N CYS A 496 0.56 19.37 3.30
CA CYS A 496 0.08 20.75 3.40
C CYS A 496 0.08 21.48 2.05
N ASN A 497 0.48 20.79 0.98
CA ASN A 497 0.40 21.33 -0.36
C ASN A 497 -1.07 21.67 -0.69
N PRO A 498 -1.39 22.94 -1.04
CA PRO A 498 -2.76 23.37 -1.36
C PRO A 498 -3.43 22.54 -2.45
N HIS A 499 -2.65 21.86 -3.30
CA HIS A 499 -3.15 21.04 -4.39
C HIS A 499 -3.60 19.64 -3.96
N LEU A 500 -3.42 19.24 -2.69
CA LEU A 500 -3.74 17.89 -2.19
C LEU A 500 -4.65 17.90 -0.92
N PRO A 501 -5.88 18.45 -0.95
CA PRO A 501 -6.71 18.67 0.25
C PRO A 501 -7.23 17.41 0.97
N GLY A 502 -7.44 16.30 0.27
CA GLY A 502 -8.18 15.13 0.79
C GLY A 502 -7.58 14.53 2.06
N ALA A 503 -6.32 14.10 2.00
CA ALA A 503 -5.64 13.50 3.15
C ALA A 503 -5.46 14.47 4.33
N LEU A 504 -5.34 15.76 4.03
CA LEU A 504 -5.07 16.77 5.04
C LEU A 504 -6.23 16.92 6.04
N ASN A 505 -7.47 16.70 5.61
CA ASN A 505 -8.64 16.72 6.50
C ASN A 505 -8.58 15.57 7.52
N TRP A 506 -8.41 14.32 7.05
CA TRP A 506 -8.30 13.13 7.91
C TRP A 506 -7.14 13.24 8.91
N ILE A 507 -5.96 13.68 8.46
CA ILE A 507 -4.80 13.94 9.32
C ILE A 507 -5.16 14.98 10.38
N SER A 508 -5.68 16.13 9.97
CA SER A 508 -5.97 17.22 10.89
C SER A 508 -7.04 16.89 11.92
N TYR A 509 -8.04 16.09 11.56
CA TYR A 509 -9.09 15.62 12.45
C TYR A 509 -8.53 14.71 13.54
N ASN A 510 -7.77 13.68 13.16
CA ASN A 510 -7.16 12.72 14.09
C ASN A 510 -6.21 13.39 15.09
N ILE A 511 -5.34 14.29 14.63
CA ILE A 511 -4.46 15.04 15.54
C ILE A 511 -5.26 16.06 16.37
N GLY A 512 -6.30 16.65 15.77
CA GLY A 512 -7.21 17.59 16.42
C GLY A 512 -7.92 16.98 17.62
N ARG A 513 -8.34 15.72 17.54
CA ARG A 513 -8.87 14.97 18.69
C ARG A 513 -7.92 15.01 19.89
N ILE A 514 -6.63 14.74 19.68
CA ILE A 514 -5.63 14.77 20.77
C ILE A 514 -5.58 16.15 21.42
N LEU A 515 -5.56 17.22 20.63
CA LEU A 515 -5.63 18.59 21.15
C LEU A 515 -6.91 18.79 21.97
N ALA A 516 -8.05 18.30 21.46
CA ALA A 516 -9.35 18.47 22.09
C ALA A 516 -9.44 17.83 23.47
N GLN A 517 -8.71 16.73 23.66
CA GLN A 517 -8.63 15.96 24.89
C GLN A 517 -7.53 16.44 25.85
N THR A 518 -6.74 17.47 25.50
CA THR A 518 -5.77 18.07 26.45
C THR A 518 -6.46 18.87 27.56
N GLN A 519 -5.74 19.14 28.65
CA GLN A 519 -6.31 19.84 29.82
C GLN A 519 -6.67 21.30 29.54
N GLU A 520 -5.85 21.97 28.73
CA GLU A 520 -6.04 23.37 28.36
C GLU A 520 -5.83 23.54 26.84
N PRO A 521 -6.76 23.06 25.98
CA PRO A 521 -6.57 23.01 24.53
C PRO A 521 -6.22 24.37 23.92
N VAL A 522 -6.88 25.44 24.39
CA VAL A 522 -6.63 26.82 23.96
C VAL A 522 -5.19 27.26 24.27
N LYS A 523 -4.69 26.91 25.45
CA LYS A 523 -3.34 27.27 25.91
C LYS A 523 -2.28 26.45 25.19
N GLU A 524 -2.53 25.17 25.01
CA GLU A 524 -1.66 24.25 24.29
C GLU A 524 -1.53 24.62 22.81
N PHE A 525 -2.65 24.94 22.15
CA PHE A 525 -2.64 25.53 20.80
C PHE A 525 -1.83 26.83 20.77
N SER A 526 -2.10 27.76 21.70
CA SER A 526 -1.40 29.05 21.75
C SER A 526 0.12 28.89 21.96
N LYS A 527 0.55 27.91 22.76
CA LYS A 527 1.94 27.58 23.00
C LYS A 527 2.61 27.01 21.74
N ALA A 528 1.96 26.04 21.09
CA ALA A 528 2.42 25.47 19.83
C ALA A 528 2.54 26.57 18.75
N TRP A 529 1.50 27.40 18.61
CA TRP A 529 1.47 28.52 17.67
C TRP A 529 2.64 29.46 17.87
N LYS A 530 2.90 29.89 19.12
CA LYS A 530 4.03 30.77 19.45
C LYS A 530 5.38 30.13 19.15
N SER A 531 5.53 28.83 19.35
CA SER A 531 6.79 28.12 19.08
C SER A 531 7.20 28.15 17.60
N LEU A 532 6.23 28.25 16.69
CA LEU A 532 6.46 28.35 15.24
C LEU A 532 6.72 29.79 14.75
N GLN A 533 6.84 30.78 15.65
CA GLN A 533 7.04 32.18 15.27
C GLN A 533 8.30 32.38 14.43
N HIS A 534 9.38 31.65 14.73
CA HIS A 534 10.61 31.76 13.95
C HIS A 534 10.40 31.36 12.48
N GLN A 535 9.71 30.26 12.23
CA GLN A 535 9.42 29.79 10.87
C GLN A 535 8.58 30.82 10.10
N ARG A 536 7.53 31.37 10.73
CA ARG A 536 6.72 32.46 10.14
C ARG A 536 7.52 33.72 9.86
N ASN A 537 8.43 34.11 10.75
CA ASN A 537 9.30 35.27 10.55
C ASN A 537 10.27 35.06 9.38
N ARG A 538 10.74 33.82 9.13
CA ARG A 538 11.58 33.54 7.95
C ARG A 538 10.85 33.88 6.66
N VAL A 539 9.59 33.45 6.53
CA VAL A 539 8.76 33.73 5.34
C VAL A 539 8.53 35.23 5.13
N LEU A 540 8.38 36.01 6.21
CA LEU A 540 8.23 37.47 6.12
C LEU A 540 9.48 38.19 5.61
N HIS A 541 10.66 37.65 5.89
CA HIS A 541 11.92 38.31 5.61
C HIS A 541 12.66 37.75 4.38
N GLN A 542 12.19 36.64 3.79
CA GLN A 542 12.72 36.06 2.56
C GLN A 542 11.79 36.36 1.36
N MET A 543 12.18 37.29 0.48
CA MET A 543 11.54 37.51 -0.84
C MET A 543 12.06 36.49 -1.90
N PRO A 544 11.40 36.38 -3.07
CA PRO A 544 10.46 35.32 -3.45
C PRO A 544 11.14 33.97 -3.82
N SER A 545 12.18 33.54 -3.12
CA SER A 545 12.78 32.21 -3.37
C SER A 545 12.05 31.12 -2.57
N ASN A 546 10.99 30.55 -3.15
CA ASN A 546 10.44 29.18 -2.95
C ASN A 546 10.22 28.57 -1.55
N ASP A 547 10.58 29.20 -0.42
CA ASP A 547 10.37 28.62 0.92
C ASP A 547 8.96 28.91 1.46
N MET A 548 7.95 28.75 0.60
CA MET A 548 6.54 28.78 0.99
C MET A 548 6.20 27.63 1.95
N ALA A 549 7.03 26.58 1.93
CA ALA A 549 6.96 25.42 2.78
C ALA A 549 7.17 25.73 4.27
N ALA A 550 7.97 26.76 4.60
CA ALA A 550 8.15 27.19 5.99
C ALA A 550 6.86 27.66 6.71
N CYS A 551 5.76 27.91 5.99
CA CYS A 551 4.45 28.15 6.60
C CYS A 551 3.62 26.88 6.84
N TYR A 552 3.92 25.76 6.18
CA TYR A 552 3.11 24.54 6.23
C TYR A 552 2.89 24.01 7.66
N PRO A 553 3.88 24.00 8.56
CA PRO A 553 3.64 23.62 9.96
C PRO A 553 2.60 24.50 10.67
N SER A 554 2.60 25.82 10.39
CA SER A 554 1.60 26.74 10.95
C SER A 554 0.21 26.53 10.30
N GLN A 555 0.17 26.16 9.02
CA GLN A 555 -1.08 25.84 8.32
C GLN A 555 -1.68 24.53 8.85
N LEU A 556 -0.85 23.49 9.02
CA LEU A 556 -1.24 22.22 9.64
C LEU A 556 -1.79 22.45 11.05
N LEU A 557 -1.09 23.22 11.89
CA LEU A 557 -1.52 23.49 13.27
C LEU A 557 -2.91 24.16 13.33
N ILE A 558 -3.22 25.10 12.42
CA ILE A 558 -4.55 25.70 12.33
C ILE A 558 -5.59 24.65 11.95
N ARG A 559 -5.30 23.79 10.97
CA ARG A 559 -6.21 22.71 10.57
C ARG A 559 -6.45 21.72 11.70
N VAL A 560 -5.40 21.37 12.45
CA VAL A 560 -5.49 20.52 13.65
C VAL A 560 -6.41 21.16 14.68
N GLY A 561 -6.31 22.48 14.90
CA GLY A 561 -7.25 23.18 15.78
C GLY A 561 -8.69 23.18 15.25
N THR A 562 -8.89 23.33 13.94
CA THR A 562 -10.22 23.17 13.32
C THR A 562 -10.74 21.75 13.51
N GLY A 563 -9.91 20.73 13.31
CA GLY A 563 -10.21 19.33 13.58
C GLY A 563 -10.59 19.08 15.05
N ALA A 564 -9.92 19.74 15.99
CA ALA A 564 -10.28 19.68 17.41
C ALA A 564 -11.69 20.23 17.69
N ILE A 565 -12.08 21.30 17.00
CA ILE A 565 -13.44 21.84 17.09
C ILE A 565 -14.45 20.87 16.49
N LEU A 566 -14.17 20.33 15.30
CA LEU A 566 -15.07 19.38 14.65
C LEU A 566 -15.27 18.13 15.52
N TRP A 567 -14.18 17.55 16.04
CA TRP A 567 -14.25 16.45 17.00
C TRP A 567 -15.14 16.78 18.20
N THR A 568 -15.03 18.01 18.74
CA THR A 568 -15.86 18.45 19.87
C THR A 568 -17.34 18.57 19.52
N VAL A 569 -17.65 18.96 18.28
CA VAL A 569 -19.03 19.04 17.78
C VAL A 569 -19.60 17.63 17.60
N ASP A 570 -18.80 16.71 17.06
CA ASP A 570 -19.22 15.34 16.78
C ASP A 570 -19.29 14.48 18.06
N ASN A 571 -18.43 14.74 19.04
CA ASN A 571 -18.27 13.98 20.28
C ASN A 571 -18.28 14.89 21.53
N PRO A 572 -19.42 15.55 21.84
CA PRO A 572 -19.49 16.55 22.90
C PRO A 572 -19.26 15.98 24.32
N GLU A 573 -19.43 14.67 24.51
CA GLU A 573 -19.26 14.00 25.80
C GLU A 573 -17.80 13.62 26.09
N GLU A 574 -16.96 13.49 25.05
CA GLU A 574 -15.58 12.99 25.14
C GLU A 574 -14.52 14.08 24.88
N SER A 575 -14.92 15.35 24.85
CA SER A 575 -14.09 16.46 24.37
C SER A 575 -14.06 17.66 25.32
N MET A 576 -13.38 18.73 24.89
CA MET A 576 -13.38 20.02 25.59
C MET A 576 -14.79 20.60 25.71
N ASP A 577 -15.01 21.44 26.72
CA ASP A 577 -16.28 22.13 26.90
C ASP A 577 -16.56 23.15 25.77
N SER A 578 -17.83 23.47 25.56
CA SER A 578 -18.28 24.37 24.48
C SER A 578 -17.61 25.75 24.54
N ASP A 579 -17.32 26.29 25.74
CA ASP A 579 -16.71 27.61 25.87
C ASP A 579 -15.22 27.56 25.51
N SER A 580 -14.52 26.48 25.88
CA SER A 580 -13.16 26.18 25.41
C SER A 580 -13.09 26.07 23.89
N ALA A 581 -14.03 25.37 23.26
CA ALA A 581 -14.09 25.25 21.79
C ALA A 581 -14.33 26.60 21.09
N LYS A 582 -15.24 27.42 21.63
CA LYS A 582 -15.45 28.81 21.15
C LYS A 582 -14.23 29.68 21.34
N SER A 583 -13.53 29.56 22.47
CA SER A 583 -12.30 30.30 22.73
C SER A 583 -11.17 29.86 21.80
N LEU A 584 -11.04 28.55 21.53
CA LEU A 584 -10.09 28.01 20.57
C LEU A 584 -10.37 28.57 19.17
N TRP A 585 -11.64 28.61 18.77
CA TRP A 585 -12.05 29.19 17.47
C TRP A 585 -11.55 30.62 17.28
N PHE A 586 -11.69 31.49 18.30
CA PHE A 586 -11.17 32.86 18.20
C PHE A 586 -9.64 32.89 17.98
N GLY A 587 -8.90 32.03 18.69
CA GLY A 587 -7.45 31.91 18.50
C GLY A 587 -7.06 31.38 17.12
N LEU A 588 -7.82 30.42 16.58
CA LEU A 588 -7.61 29.87 15.24
C LEU A 588 -7.89 30.91 14.15
N PHE A 589 -9.02 31.61 14.26
CA PHE A 589 -9.40 32.64 13.31
C PHE A 589 -8.37 33.77 13.26
N ASP A 590 -7.94 34.28 14.42
CA ASP A 590 -6.89 35.31 14.49
C ASP A 590 -5.57 34.81 13.88
N SER A 591 -5.21 33.54 14.10
CA SER A 591 -4.00 32.92 13.56
C SER A 591 -4.06 32.73 12.04
N ALA A 592 -5.21 32.29 11.51
CA ALA A 592 -5.46 32.17 10.08
C ALA A 592 -5.44 33.53 9.39
N TYR A 593 -6.08 34.54 9.99
CA TYR A 593 -6.04 35.92 9.50
C TYR A 593 -4.61 36.46 9.51
N HIS A 594 -3.83 36.19 10.55
CA HIS A 594 -2.42 36.56 10.60
C HIS A 594 -1.65 35.97 9.41
N LEU A 595 -1.73 34.66 9.14
CA LEU A 595 -1.05 34.04 7.98
C LEU A 595 -1.51 34.59 6.63
N TRP A 596 -2.80 34.85 6.47
CA TRP A 596 -3.32 35.43 5.24
C TRP A 596 -2.82 36.87 5.04
N SER A 597 -2.84 37.68 6.10
CA SER A 597 -2.37 39.07 6.06
C SER A 597 -0.88 39.20 5.78
N MET A 598 -0.08 38.20 6.16
CA MET A 598 1.35 38.12 5.83
C MET A 598 1.59 37.87 4.33
N LYS A 599 0.65 37.24 3.60
CA LYS A 599 0.80 36.73 2.23
C LYS A 599 0.05 37.53 1.16
N ARG A 600 -0.17 38.84 1.37
CA ARG A 600 -1.01 39.76 0.55
C ARG A 600 -0.86 39.72 -0.99
N ILE A 601 0.10 39.01 -1.57
CA ILE A 601 0.35 38.94 -3.02
C ILE A 601 -0.29 37.69 -3.68
N ASP A 602 -0.68 36.66 -2.92
CA ASP A 602 -1.21 35.41 -3.49
C ASP A 602 -2.68 35.13 -3.09
N VAL A 603 -3.60 35.54 -3.97
CA VAL A 603 -5.06 35.46 -3.79
C VAL A 603 -5.60 34.03 -3.96
N ASN A 604 -4.79 33.10 -4.47
CA ASN A 604 -5.12 31.67 -4.62
C ASN A 604 -4.48 30.80 -3.51
N SER A 605 -4.02 31.42 -2.42
CA SER A 605 -3.18 30.75 -1.43
C SER A 605 -3.95 29.85 -0.45
N SER A 606 -3.31 28.75 -0.04
CA SER A 606 -3.75 27.86 1.05
C SER A 606 -4.21 28.59 2.32
N SER A 607 -3.68 29.79 2.59
CA SER A 607 -4.08 30.62 3.73
C SER A 607 -5.52 31.15 3.65
N LEU A 608 -6.04 31.44 2.45
CA LEU A 608 -7.45 31.82 2.27
C LEU A 608 -8.38 30.63 2.53
N MET A 609 -7.98 29.41 2.13
CA MET A 609 -8.73 28.20 2.45
C MET A 609 -8.84 27.99 3.96
N LEU A 610 -7.77 28.22 4.73
CA LEU A 610 -7.80 28.13 6.19
C LEU A 610 -8.78 29.11 6.83
N LEU A 611 -8.81 30.35 6.33
CA LEU A 611 -9.79 31.35 6.76
C LEU A 611 -11.21 30.90 6.47
N ASN A 612 -11.46 30.41 5.26
CA ASN A 612 -12.77 29.91 4.85
C ASN A 612 -13.21 28.73 5.72
N GLN A 613 -12.31 27.81 6.06
CA GLN A 613 -12.59 26.70 6.97
C GLN A 613 -12.97 27.21 8.38
N CYS A 614 -12.23 28.18 8.93
CA CYS A 614 -12.59 28.78 10.21
C CYS A 614 -13.99 29.43 10.17
N ILE A 615 -14.35 30.10 9.08
CA ILE A 615 -15.67 30.73 8.90
C ILE A 615 -16.77 29.67 8.77
N ALA A 616 -16.53 28.59 8.01
CA ALA A 616 -17.50 27.53 7.76
C ALA A 616 -17.94 26.81 9.05
N VAL A 617 -17.06 26.73 10.05
CA VAL A 617 -17.34 26.08 11.35
C VAL A 617 -18.22 26.95 12.26
N VAL A 618 -18.37 28.26 12.00
CA VAL A 618 -19.12 29.17 12.88
C VAL A 618 -20.55 28.72 13.15
N PRO A 619 -21.37 28.33 12.13
CA PRO A 619 -22.74 27.89 12.39
C PRO A 619 -22.83 26.54 13.11
N LEU A 620 -21.78 25.72 13.06
CA LEU A 620 -21.72 24.42 13.74
C LEU A 620 -21.41 24.59 15.23
N LEU A 621 -20.48 25.51 15.55
CA LEU A 621 -19.99 25.72 16.91
C LEU A 621 -20.83 26.72 17.73
N PHE A 622 -21.35 27.75 17.07
CA PHE A 622 -22.10 28.83 17.73
C PHE A 622 -23.60 28.66 17.49
N ASN A 623 -24.37 28.68 18.58
CA ASN A 623 -25.81 28.67 18.50
C ASN A 623 -26.35 30.07 18.10
N LYS A 624 -27.65 30.15 17.80
CA LYS A 624 -28.27 31.42 17.37
C LYS A 624 -28.12 32.58 18.36
N LYS A 625 -27.86 32.33 19.65
CA LYS A 625 -27.76 33.36 20.68
C LYS A 625 -26.34 33.94 20.81
N ASP A 626 -25.30 33.18 20.45
CA ASP A 626 -23.90 33.60 20.59
C ASP A 626 -23.17 33.80 19.25
N ILE A 627 -23.80 33.48 18.12
CA ILE A 627 -23.24 33.65 16.76
C ILE A 627 -22.95 35.10 16.35
N GLU A 628 -23.58 36.10 16.99
CA GLU A 628 -23.39 37.51 16.63
C GLU A 628 -21.95 37.97 16.85
N ASN A 629 -21.30 37.54 17.93
CA ASN A 629 -19.95 37.97 18.26
C ASN A 629 -18.86 37.47 17.28
N PRO A 630 -18.77 36.16 16.95
CA PRO A 630 -17.78 35.68 15.98
C PRO A 630 -18.03 36.27 14.58
N VAL A 631 -19.29 36.37 14.13
CA VAL A 631 -19.62 36.95 12.82
C VAL A 631 -19.23 38.42 12.74
N ARG A 632 -19.56 39.22 13.76
CA ARG A 632 -19.14 40.63 13.80
C ARG A 632 -17.62 40.76 13.76
N ARG A 633 -16.90 39.93 14.51
CA ARG A 633 -15.42 39.92 14.50
C ARG A 633 -14.88 39.62 13.10
N ILE A 634 -15.39 38.59 12.41
CA ILE A 634 -15.02 38.27 11.03
C ILE A 634 -15.24 39.49 10.14
N ILE A 635 -16.43 40.08 10.19
CA ILE A 635 -16.78 41.24 9.35
C ILE A 635 -15.85 42.42 9.61
N GLU A 636 -15.51 42.72 10.86
CA GLU A 636 -14.62 43.84 11.19
C GLU A 636 -13.25 43.75 10.50
N TYR A 637 -12.69 42.54 10.31
CA TYR A 637 -11.44 42.34 9.59
C TYR A 637 -11.55 42.55 8.08
N PHE A 638 -12.73 42.32 7.50
CA PHE A 638 -12.96 42.30 6.05
C PHE A 638 -13.96 43.35 5.56
N LYS A 639 -14.40 44.29 6.40
CA LYS A 639 -15.47 45.26 6.09
C LYS A 639 -15.20 46.17 4.89
N THR A 640 -13.98 46.18 4.37
CA THR A 640 -13.57 46.94 3.17
C THR A 640 -13.21 46.04 1.98
N ASP A 641 -13.40 44.72 2.09
CA ASP A 641 -13.06 43.73 1.07
C ASP A 641 -14.35 43.04 0.59
N SER A 642 -14.95 43.58 -0.46
CA SER A 642 -16.24 43.15 -0.98
C SER A 642 -16.25 41.67 -1.43
N LYS A 643 -15.14 41.17 -1.99
CA LYS A 643 -14.95 39.75 -2.30
C LYS A 643 -15.02 38.87 -1.06
N MET A 644 -14.31 39.26 0.00
CA MET A 644 -14.33 38.51 1.26
C MET A 644 -15.70 38.57 1.92
N ILE A 645 -16.37 39.73 1.94
CA ILE A 645 -17.75 39.86 2.45
C ILE A 645 -18.71 38.91 1.73
N CYS A 646 -18.62 38.81 0.40
CA CYS A 646 -19.44 37.86 -0.35
C CYS A 646 -19.10 36.40 -0.03
N SER A 647 -17.82 36.07 0.08
CA SER A 647 -17.35 34.72 0.45
C SER A 647 -17.82 34.31 1.86
N ILE A 648 -17.67 35.21 2.85
CA ILE A 648 -18.16 35.02 4.23
C ILE A 648 -19.65 34.77 4.23
N THR A 649 -20.41 35.59 3.49
CA THR A 649 -21.86 35.48 3.40
C THR A 649 -22.28 34.14 2.83
N TRP A 650 -21.61 33.70 1.75
CA TRP A 650 -21.86 32.41 1.13
C TRP A 650 -21.54 31.24 2.09
N LEU A 651 -20.38 31.27 2.75
CA LEU A 651 -19.95 30.21 3.67
C LEU A 651 -20.91 30.07 4.86
N LEU A 652 -21.29 31.17 5.51
CA LEU A 652 -22.23 31.15 6.63
C LEU A 652 -23.60 30.63 6.19
N TRP A 653 -24.07 31.05 5.01
CA TRP A 653 -25.35 30.60 4.48
C TRP A 653 -25.36 29.10 4.13
N LYS A 654 -24.33 28.63 3.42
CA LYS A 654 -24.21 27.22 3.01
C LYS A 654 -24.05 26.26 4.18
N ASN A 655 -23.45 26.72 5.28
CA ASN A 655 -23.30 25.95 6.52
C ASN A 655 -24.50 26.12 7.48
N GLY A 656 -25.66 26.57 6.99
CA GLY A 656 -26.93 26.45 7.71
C GLY A 656 -27.43 27.72 8.40
N LEU A 657 -26.72 28.86 8.29
CA LEU A 657 -27.24 30.12 8.80
C LEU A 657 -28.25 30.73 7.81
N PRO A 658 -29.48 31.10 8.22
CA PRO A 658 -30.43 31.72 7.31
C PRO A 658 -29.86 33.02 6.73
N ILE A 659 -30.01 33.22 5.42
CA ILE A 659 -29.46 34.40 4.73
C ILE A 659 -29.94 35.73 5.35
N ALA A 660 -31.19 35.79 5.81
CA ALA A 660 -31.74 36.96 6.50
C ALA A 660 -31.04 37.25 7.83
N SER A 661 -30.57 36.20 8.52
CA SER A 661 -29.76 36.35 9.73
C SER A 661 -28.35 36.85 9.40
N VAL A 662 -27.74 36.37 8.31
CA VAL A 662 -26.44 36.86 7.82
C VAL A 662 -26.52 38.33 7.43
N ASP A 663 -27.53 38.71 6.64
CA ASP A 663 -27.77 40.09 6.20
C ASP A 663 -28.02 41.03 7.37
N SER A 664 -28.82 40.61 8.36
CA SER A 664 -29.01 41.37 9.59
C SER A 664 -27.70 41.58 10.37
N LEU A 665 -26.79 40.61 10.38
CA LEU A 665 -25.49 40.71 11.07
C LEU A 665 -24.52 41.62 10.30
N LEU A 666 -24.53 41.59 8.98
CA LEU A 666 -23.77 42.51 8.12
C LEU A 666 -24.24 43.96 8.32
N TYR A 667 -25.55 44.19 8.30
CA TYR A 667 -26.13 45.51 8.55
C TYR A 667 -25.75 46.07 9.92
N LYS A 668 -25.85 45.25 10.98
CA LYS A 668 -25.41 45.63 12.33
C LYS A 668 -23.93 45.98 12.41
N SER A 669 -23.12 45.38 11.54
CA SER A 669 -21.67 45.63 11.42
C SER A 669 -21.35 46.78 10.46
N GLN A 670 -22.35 47.56 10.03
CA GLN A 670 -22.23 48.68 9.10
C GLN A 670 -21.70 48.29 7.70
N VAL A 671 -21.95 47.04 7.28
CA VAL A 671 -21.62 46.56 5.93
C VAL A 671 -22.92 46.42 5.14
N ASN A 672 -22.98 47.09 3.97
CA ASN A 672 -24.08 46.94 3.04
C ASN A 672 -23.76 45.80 2.06
N PHE A 673 -24.34 44.62 2.30
CA PHE A 673 -24.07 43.43 1.48
C PHE A 673 -24.42 43.65 0.01
N ARG A 674 -25.49 44.41 -0.28
CA ARG A 674 -25.91 44.68 -1.65
C ARG A 674 -24.85 45.49 -2.41
N ASP A 675 -24.25 46.48 -1.77
CA ASP A 675 -23.19 47.29 -2.38
C ASP A 675 -21.95 46.43 -2.67
N SER A 676 -21.53 45.59 -1.72
CA SER A 676 -20.41 44.65 -1.93
C SER A 676 -20.67 43.63 -3.03
N LEU A 677 -21.90 43.12 -3.14
CA LEU A 677 -22.28 42.16 -4.17
C LEU A 677 -22.34 42.81 -5.56
N GLU A 678 -22.84 44.04 -5.66
CA GLU A 678 -22.86 44.82 -6.90
C GLU A 678 -21.43 45.15 -7.38
N GLU A 679 -20.56 45.58 -6.47
CA GLU A 679 -19.14 45.84 -6.76
C GLU A 679 -18.44 44.59 -7.31
N GLU A 680 -18.60 43.43 -6.67
CA GLU A 680 -18.00 42.18 -7.14
C GLU A 680 -18.58 41.69 -8.46
N LEU A 681 -19.89 41.82 -8.67
CA LEU A 681 -20.54 41.47 -9.94
C LEU A 681 -20.00 42.34 -11.10
N GLU A 682 -19.75 43.62 -10.87
CA GLU A 682 -19.11 44.50 -11.85
C GLU A 682 -17.66 44.08 -12.12
N LEU A 683 -16.88 43.79 -11.08
CA LEU A 683 -15.49 43.33 -11.20
C LEU A 683 -15.36 42.00 -11.95
N VAL A 684 -16.26 41.03 -11.71
CA VAL A 684 -16.26 39.75 -12.42
C VAL A 684 -16.63 39.95 -13.90
N LYS A 685 -17.64 40.78 -14.19
CA LYS A 685 -18.03 41.12 -15.58
C LYS A 685 -16.88 41.80 -16.34
N LEU A 686 -16.15 42.69 -15.68
CA LEU A 686 -15.03 43.43 -16.27
C LEU A 686 -13.79 42.55 -16.47
N SER A 687 -13.52 41.63 -15.53
CA SER A 687 -12.35 40.75 -15.59
C SER A 687 -12.53 39.53 -16.50
N GLY A 688 -13.77 39.21 -16.89
CA GLY A 688 -14.07 38.00 -17.68
C GLY A 688 -13.81 36.70 -16.91
N SER A 689 -13.72 36.76 -15.57
CA SER A 689 -13.40 35.62 -14.72
C SER A 689 -14.59 34.65 -14.60
N GLY A 690 -14.29 33.35 -14.76
CA GLY A 690 -15.10 32.13 -14.60
C GLY A 690 -16.64 32.21 -14.54
N LYS A 691 -17.32 31.51 -15.46
CA LYS A 691 -18.78 31.25 -15.44
C LYS A 691 -19.32 30.80 -14.06
N GLU A 692 -18.50 30.12 -13.26
CA GLU A 692 -18.85 29.60 -11.94
C GLU A 692 -18.98 30.69 -10.87
N MET A 693 -18.08 31.68 -10.86
CA MET A 693 -18.15 32.84 -9.94
C MET A 693 -19.37 33.72 -10.27
N MET A 694 -19.64 33.94 -11.56
CA MET A 694 -20.87 34.60 -12.02
C MET A 694 -22.12 33.86 -11.52
N LYS A 695 -22.16 32.53 -11.67
CA LYS A 695 -23.28 31.71 -11.19
C LYS A 695 -23.45 31.82 -9.67
N LEU A 696 -22.37 31.81 -8.90
CA LEU A 696 -22.42 31.95 -7.43
C LEU A 696 -22.97 33.32 -7.01
N TYR A 697 -22.51 34.41 -7.63
CA TYR A 697 -23.00 35.75 -7.32
C TYR A 697 -24.44 35.98 -7.81
N GLU A 698 -24.83 35.38 -8.94
CA GLU A 698 -26.22 35.35 -9.40
C GLU A 698 -27.13 34.56 -8.44
N GLU A 699 -26.65 33.43 -7.90
CA GLU A 699 -27.37 32.67 -6.87
C GLU A 699 -27.56 33.48 -5.60
N LEU A 700 -26.52 34.16 -5.10
CA LEU A 700 -26.63 35.07 -3.95
C LEU A 700 -27.60 36.22 -4.24
N THR A 701 -27.53 36.82 -5.42
CA THR A 701 -28.43 37.91 -5.85
C THR A 701 -29.89 37.46 -5.88
N ALA A 702 -30.16 36.27 -6.40
CA ALA A 702 -31.52 35.70 -6.47
C ALA A 702 -32.08 35.39 -5.06
N VAL A 703 -31.22 34.94 -4.14
CA VAL A 703 -31.59 34.67 -2.76
C VAL A 703 -31.89 35.97 -2.00
N VAL A 704 -31.03 36.99 -2.13
CA VAL A 704 -31.23 38.31 -1.50
C VAL A 704 -32.50 39.01 -2.01
N ASN A 705 -32.79 38.88 -3.30
CA ASN A 705 -33.97 39.50 -3.91
C ASN A 705 -35.27 38.69 -3.71
N GLY A 706 -35.22 37.58 -2.96
CA GLY A 706 -36.40 36.78 -2.62
C GLY A 706 -37.00 35.97 -3.78
N SER A 707 -36.25 35.76 -4.86
CA SER A 707 -36.73 35.10 -6.08
C SER A 707 -36.43 33.58 -6.14
N ARG A 708 -35.78 33.01 -5.12
CA ARG A 708 -35.63 31.55 -4.90
C ARG A 708 -35.89 31.19 -3.44
N SER A 709 -36.68 30.14 -3.20
CA SER A 709 -36.84 29.50 -1.88
C SER A 709 -35.53 28.85 -1.45
N PRO A 710 -35.16 28.87 -0.15
CA PRO A 710 -34.03 28.09 0.35
C PRO A 710 -34.24 26.61 0.01
N LEU A 711 -33.28 26.01 -0.69
CA LEU A 711 -33.24 24.57 -0.89
C LEU A 711 -33.05 23.92 0.48
N THR A 712 -33.99 23.06 0.88
CA THR A 712 -33.81 22.12 1.99
C THR A 712 -32.71 21.14 1.61
N ASN A 713 -31.47 21.39 2.05
CA ASN A 713 -30.38 20.45 1.88
C ASN A 713 -30.61 19.24 2.79
N SER A 714 -30.88 18.08 2.18
CA SER A 714 -30.82 16.75 2.78
C SER A 714 -29.54 16.00 2.39
N ALA A 715 -28.50 16.71 1.94
CA ALA A 715 -27.17 16.16 1.75
C ALA A 715 -26.33 16.57 2.96
N GLY A 716 -25.77 15.57 3.64
CA GLY A 716 -24.99 15.71 4.86
C GLY A 716 -23.81 16.66 4.73
N VAL A 717 -23.31 17.04 5.90
CA VAL A 717 -22.15 17.90 6.14
C VAL A 717 -20.98 17.43 5.28
N GLN A 718 -20.66 18.17 4.21
CA GLN A 718 -19.36 18.13 3.53
C GLN A 718 -18.69 19.49 3.78
N ALA A 719 -17.83 19.53 4.79
CA ALA A 719 -16.92 20.63 5.11
C ALA A 719 -15.50 20.10 5.26
#